data_AF-A0A179GGA3-F1
#
_entry.id   AF-A0A179GGA3-F1
#
_cell.length_a   1.000
_cell.length_b   1.000
_cell.length_c   1.000
_cell.angle_alpha   90.00
_cell.angle_beta   90.00
_cell.angle_gamma   90.00
#
_symmetry.space_group_name_H-M   'P 1'
#
loop_
_entity.id
_entity.type
_entity.pdbx_description
1 polymer ?
#
loop_
_entity_poly.entity_id
_entity_poly.type
_entity_poly.pdbx_seq_one_letter_code
_entity_poly.pdbx_strand_id
1 'polypeptide(L)'
;MRILLLCTAHNSLSQRLSLVLSKKHSVTVEYALSEATMMEAARLAQPHLIVCPFLTTRVPREVYNAYLTLIVHPGPPGDAGPSALDWLLMGDDGTEPDSTRLLEPSRQRLSAKGRSHWGVTVLQAIGELDAGQVWAYDQFPVDIDEPGLTKSTLYRGAVTRAAITAVLAAIDRIEEEAPSRLEEPFGSPLTPPESPCNDEQSSDPHGAIVKIHPGLVARGEYAFFSAGSGEPFCGGQTHCRPLLKAAHRDFDPNTHPAVEISRRIRSADSQPGCLSALFGPKLYLYGGLVEPAVASDVSPGSIIGIRDEAVCVATADHKGVWITHIRRVKAKTDPELWPKVPAAAGLAELGIIENPRSSSQVVPGTAARSPANIDEWTKDSHTAFQEIWVEFAVDENRHVAYVHFALYNGAMSTSQCRRLSECLRALLRVADNLPLTAVVLMGGRSYFSNGIHLNVIDAAQDPALESWYNINAINDVVQLILGDFPSRGVTMVAALRGNCAAGGVALAAACDVVLAGEHVVLNPAYRALGLHGSEFHSLSYPGRCGAESAATLLRSMTPLSADDALRVGLVDAVVPGYGDMLDSAIRQRVDAMLAPNSWPFRNMSLGRWKRNADLSAGALARARATELAQMSMDFWSARSQRYHERRRAFVRKAKPPATPLRFATHRRGQSRLDQEEHDCFDSVEWFAEKSRAEAKRRLCGQISQLLDEFSQTKSSDSPRPLLVAASEAPPLSVRVPGRDESVDRTASSGLLFPCYYTL
;
A
#
# COMPACT_ATOMS: atom_id res chain seq x y z
N MET A 1 -25.61 -5.56 -8.84
CA MET A 1 -25.01 -5.59 -10.21
C MET A 1 -23.78 -6.49 -10.28
N ARG A 2 -23.32 -6.83 -11.50
CA ARG A 2 -21.94 -7.29 -11.76
C ARG A 2 -21.06 -6.09 -12.09
N ILE A 3 -20.01 -5.85 -11.30
CA ILE A 3 -19.11 -4.70 -11.43
C ILE A 3 -17.69 -5.20 -11.72
N LEU A 4 -17.09 -4.66 -12.79
CA LEU A 4 -15.68 -4.87 -13.10
C LEU A 4 -14.88 -3.64 -12.66
N LEU A 5 -13.89 -3.85 -11.80
CA LEU A 5 -12.91 -2.83 -11.45
C LEU A 5 -11.71 -2.92 -12.39
N LEU A 6 -11.51 -1.90 -13.23
CA LEU A 6 -10.28 -1.77 -14.02
C LEU A 6 -9.29 -0.86 -13.28
N CYS A 7 -8.16 -1.42 -12.87
CA CYS A 7 -7.19 -0.69 -12.04
C CYS A 7 -5.76 -0.88 -12.57
N THR A 8 -4.90 0.13 -12.49
CA THR A 8 -3.45 -0.09 -12.73
C THR A 8 -2.85 -1.02 -11.66
N ALA A 9 -3.39 -0.97 -10.44
CA ALA A 9 -3.02 -1.82 -9.32
C ALA A 9 -4.19 -1.96 -8.35
N HIS A 10 -4.28 -3.06 -7.60
CA HIS A 10 -5.24 -3.20 -6.51
C HIS A 10 -4.77 -2.42 -5.25
N ASN A 11 -4.73 -1.09 -5.38
CA ASN A 11 -4.27 -0.15 -4.36
C ASN A 11 -5.28 0.03 -3.21
N SER A 12 -4.95 0.89 -2.24
CA SER A 12 -5.77 1.20 -1.06
C SER A 12 -7.22 1.60 -1.39
N LEU A 13 -7.45 2.50 -2.35
CA LEU A 13 -8.80 2.91 -2.76
C LEU A 13 -9.56 1.75 -3.42
N SER A 14 -8.94 1.05 -4.37
CA SER A 14 -9.62 -0.05 -5.06
C SER A 14 -9.96 -1.23 -4.13
N GLN A 15 -9.12 -1.52 -3.13
CA GLN A 15 -9.44 -2.51 -2.09
C GLN A 15 -10.62 -2.04 -1.24
N ARG A 16 -10.62 -0.78 -0.80
CA ARG A 16 -11.73 -0.21 -0.03
C ARG A 16 -13.03 -0.24 -0.83
N LEU A 17 -12.98 0.16 -2.09
CA LEU A 17 -14.13 0.15 -2.98
C LEU A 17 -14.64 -1.27 -3.23
N SER A 18 -13.74 -2.22 -3.51
CA SER A 18 -14.09 -3.63 -3.66
C SER A 18 -14.85 -4.16 -2.43
N LEU A 19 -14.34 -3.90 -1.22
CA LEU A 19 -14.99 -4.31 0.03
C LEU A 19 -16.37 -3.68 0.23
N VAL A 20 -16.50 -2.37 -0.04
CA VAL A 20 -17.77 -1.65 0.14
C VAL A 20 -18.82 -2.14 -0.88
N LEU A 21 -18.43 -2.25 -2.16
CA LEU A 21 -19.34 -2.69 -3.23
C LEU A 21 -19.73 -4.15 -3.09
N SER A 22 -18.81 -5.01 -2.61
CA SER A 22 -19.07 -6.45 -2.41
C SER A 22 -20.17 -6.74 -1.39
N LYS A 23 -20.60 -5.76 -0.58
CA LYS A 23 -21.75 -5.90 0.32
C LYS A 23 -23.08 -6.04 -0.43
N LYS A 24 -23.19 -5.50 -1.66
CA LYS A 24 -24.44 -5.48 -2.46
C LYS A 24 -24.26 -5.95 -3.92
N HIS A 25 -23.03 -6.14 -4.37
CA HIS A 25 -22.73 -6.39 -5.79
C HIS A 25 -21.68 -7.49 -5.95
N SER A 26 -21.70 -8.17 -7.09
CA SER A 26 -20.61 -9.06 -7.49
C SER A 26 -19.48 -8.21 -8.08
N VAL A 27 -18.30 -8.27 -7.48
CA VAL A 27 -17.14 -7.46 -7.89
C VAL A 27 -16.03 -8.38 -8.40
N THR A 28 -15.47 -8.03 -9.55
CA THR A 28 -14.25 -8.65 -10.09
C THR A 28 -13.24 -7.57 -10.44
N VAL A 29 -11.95 -7.86 -10.35
CA VAL A 29 -10.88 -6.87 -10.61
C VAL A 29 -10.02 -7.33 -11.77
N GLU A 30 -9.65 -6.41 -12.65
CA GLU A 30 -8.63 -6.63 -13.67
C GLU A 30 -7.58 -5.52 -13.64
N TYR A 31 -6.32 -5.91 -13.78
CA TYR A 31 -5.22 -4.98 -13.99
C TYR A 31 -5.22 -4.43 -15.42
N ALA A 32 -5.15 -3.10 -15.54
CA ALA A 32 -5.04 -2.37 -16.80
C ALA A 32 -3.62 -2.51 -17.42
N LEU A 33 -3.20 -3.75 -17.71
CA LEU A 33 -1.86 -4.07 -18.20
C LEU A 33 -1.69 -3.73 -19.69
N SER A 34 -2.71 -3.93 -20.50
CA SER A 34 -2.76 -3.51 -21.91
C SER A 34 -4.20 -3.29 -22.36
N GLU A 35 -4.38 -2.67 -23.53
CA GLU A 35 -5.71 -2.54 -24.14
C GLU A 35 -6.35 -3.90 -24.39
N ALA A 36 -5.57 -4.86 -24.90
CA ALA A 36 -6.04 -6.22 -25.15
C ALA A 36 -6.53 -6.92 -23.87
N THR A 37 -5.82 -6.77 -22.74
CA THR A 37 -6.22 -7.41 -21.48
C THR A 37 -7.52 -6.80 -20.93
N MET A 38 -7.68 -5.48 -21.04
CA MET A 38 -8.91 -4.80 -20.61
C MET A 38 -10.13 -5.20 -21.46
N MET A 39 -9.98 -5.25 -22.79
CA MET A 39 -11.05 -5.68 -23.68
C MET A 39 -11.45 -7.14 -23.43
N GLU A 40 -10.47 -8.02 -23.27
CA GLU A 40 -10.73 -9.43 -22.95
C GLU A 40 -11.44 -9.58 -21.60
N ALA A 41 -10.99 -8.87 -20.57
CA ALA A 41 -11.61 -8.90 -19.25
C ALA A 41 -13.06 -8.42 -19.29
N ALA A 42 -13.35 -7.33 -19.99
CA ALA A 42 -14.73 -6.84 -20.17
C ALA A 42 -15.60 -7.87 -20.89
N ARG A 43 -15.07 -8.54 -21.94
CA ARG A 43 -15.76 -9.62 -22.64
C ARG A 43 -16.02 -10.85 -21.75
N LEU A 44 -15.07 -11.22 -20.90
CA LEU A 44 -15.21 -12.37 -20.00
C LEU A 44 -16.14 -12.05 -18.82
N ALA A 45 -16.01 -10.88 -18.22
CA ALA A 45 -16.78 -10.49 -17.04
C ALA A 45 -18.24 -10.13 -17.35
N GLN A 46 -18.54 -9.71 -18.59
CA GLN A 46 -19.87 -9.20 -19.00
C GLN A 46 -20.49 -8.28 -17.93
N PRO A 47 -19.79 -7.21 -17.51
CA PRO A 47 -20.21 -6.38 -16.39
C PRO A 47 -21.47 -5.58 -16.75
N HIS A 48 -22.28 -5.23 -15.74
CA HIS A 48 -23.30 -4.21 -15.89
C HIS A 48 -22.70 -2.80 -15.83
N LEU A 49 -21.62 -2.65 -15.05
CA LEU A 49 -20.93 -1.39 -14.82
C LEU A 49 -19.42 -1.63 -14.70
N ILE A 50 -18.62 -0.76 -15.28
CA ILE A 50 -17.17 -0.73 -15.07
C ILE A 50 -16.83 0.48 -14.21
N VAL A 51 -16.02 0.29 -13.17
CA VAL A 51 -15.50 1.40 -12.34
C VAL A 51 -13.98 1.36 -12.36
N CYS A 52 -13.38 2.52 -12.59
CA CYS A 52 -11.94 2.72 -12.70
C CYS A 52 -11.45 3.58 -11.53
N PRO A 53 -11.22 2.99 -10.34
CA PRO A 53 -10.82 3.74 -9.15
C PRO A 53 -9.39 4.29 -9.24
N PHE A 54 -8.54 3.70 -10.08
CA PHE A 54 -7.16 4.13 -10.26
C PHE A 54 -6.60 3.65 -11.60
N LEU A 55 -6.34 4.57 -12.52
CA LEU A 55 -5.74 4.28 -13.81
C LEU A 55 -4.56 5.21 -14.11
N THR A 56 -3.56 4.65 -14.79
CA THR A 56 -2.42 5.36 -15.38
C THR A 56 -2.39 5.22 -16.90
N THR A 57 -3.36 4.50 -17.46
CA THR A 57 -3.52 4.22 -18.90
C THR A 57 -4.96 4.52 -19.29
N ARG A 58 -5.19 4.82 -20.56
CA ARG A 58 -6.53 5.10 -21.07
C ARG A 58 -7.32 3.80 -21.17
N VAL A 59 -8.63 3.88 -20.92
CA VAL A 59 -9.56 2.78 -21.20
C VAL A 59 -9.79 2.72 -22.72
N PRO A 60 -9.75 1.52 -23.35
CA PRO A 60 -10.01 1.38 -24.79
C PRO A 60 -11.43 1.83 -25.16
N ARG A 61 -11.58 2.38 -26.36
CA ARG A 61 -12.87 2.89 -26.86
C ARG A 61 -13.93 1.81 -26.94
N GLU A 62 -13.53 0.62 -27.33
CA GLU A 62 -14.36 -0.58 -27.43
C GLU A 62 -14.99 -0.94 -26.08
N VAL A 63 -14.29 -0.68 -24.97
CA VAL A 63 -14.78 -0.97 -23.62
C VAL A 63 -15.84 0.06 -23.20
N TYR A 64 -15.53 1.35 -23.25
CA TYR A 64 -16.48 2.38 -22.79
C TYR A 64 -17.65 2.63 -23.74
N ASN A 65 -17.53 2.23 -25.02
CA ASN A 65 -18.67 2.21 -25.94
C ASN A 65 -19.61 1.02 -25.71
N ALA A 66 -19.11 -0.09 -25.14
CA ALA A 66 -19.90 -1.29 -24.88
C ALA A 66 -20.52 -1.29 -23.47
N TYR A 67 -19.82 -0.75 -22.48
CA TYR A 67 -20.23 -0.75 -21.08
C TYR A 67 -20.15 0.65 -20.49
N LEU A 68 -21.15 1.03 -19.68
CA LEU A 68 -21.06 2.25 -18.89
C LEU A 68 -19.82 2.14 -18.00
N THR A 69 -18.88 3.06 -18.17
CA THR A 69 -17.57 3.02 -17.55
C THR A 69 -17.34 4.32 -16.78
N LEU A 70 -17.11 4.22 -15.48
CA LEU A 70 -16.90 5.35 -14.58
C LEU A 70 -15.42 5.49 -14.22
N ILE A 71 -14.88 6.69 -14.32
CA ILE A 71 -13.55 7.09 -13.87
C ILE A 71 -13.68 7.82 -12.55
N VAL A 72 -12.89 7.40 -11.55
CA VAL A 72 -12.77 8.13 -10.27
C VAL A 72 -11.60 9.10 -10.40
N HIS A 73 -11.91 10.38 -10.57
CA HIS A 73 -10.94 11.47 -10.67
C HIS A 73 -10.73 12.12 -9.29
N PRO A 74 -9.50 12.18 -8.74
CA PRO A 74 -9.23 12.77 -7.43
C PRO A 74 -9.19 14.31 -7.46
N GLY A 75 -10.16 14.91 -8.16
CA GLY A 75 -10.40 16.34 -8.24
C GLY A 75 -11.91 16.65 -8.26
N PRO A 76 -12.32 17.85 -7.83
CA PRO A 76 -13.70 18.32 -7.89
C PRO A 76 -14.18 18.52 -9.35
N PRO A 77 -15.49 18.73 -9.59
CA PRO A 77 -15.99 18.96 -10.94
C PRO A 77 -15.26 20.10 -11.67
N GLY A 78 -14.93 19.87 -12.93
CA GLY A 78 -14.17 20.81 -13.77
C GLY A 78 -12.65 20.77 -13.58
N ASP A 79 -12.14 20.11 -12.54
CA ASP A 79 -10.72 19.75 -12.46
C ASP A 79 -10.46 18.56 -13.41
N ALA A 80 -9.33 18.61 -14.12
CA ALA A 80 -8.96 17.56 -15.07
C ALA A 80 -7.44 17.41 -15.13
N GLY A 81 -6.95 16.20 -15.37
CA GLY A 81 -5.56 15.91 -15.62
C GLY A 81 -4.86 15.04 -14.55
N PRO A 82 -3.65 14.55 -14.86
CA PRO A 82 -3.05 13.42 -14.15
C PRO A 82 -2.37 13.77 -12.81
N SER A 83 -2.47 15.01 -12.34
CA SER A 83 -1.71 15.52 -11.18
C SER A 83 -2.55 16.41 -10.25
N ALA A 84 -3.87 16.22 -10.21
CA ALA A 84 -4.82 17.00 -9.42
C ALA A 84 -4.34 17.27 -7.97
N LEU A 85 -4.04 16.21 -7.21
CA LEU A 85 -3.58 16.33 -5.82
C LEU A 85 -2.19 16.96 -5.69
N ASP A 86 -1.32 16.78 -6.69
CA ASP A 86 0.00 17.38 -6.70
C ASP A 86 -0.11 18.91 -6.83
N TRP A 87 -0.97 19.39 -7.75
CA TRP A 87 -1.23 20.82 -7.92
C TRP A 87 -1.86 21.44 -6.68
N LEU A 88 -2.87 20.77 -6.09
CA LEU A 88 -3.48 21.19 -4.82
C LEU A 88 -2.41 21.40 -3.74
N LEU A 89 -1.55 20.40 -3.52
CA LEU A 89 -0.55 20.43 -2.45
C LEU A 89 0.63 21.36 -2.74
N MET A 90 0.89 21.69 -4.01
CA MET A 90 1.81 22.77 -4.37
C MET A 90 1.27 24.15 -3.98
N GLY A 91 -0.03 24.29 -3.76
CA GLY A 91 -0.69 25.56 -3.41
C GLY A 91 -1.49 26.18 -4.56
N ASP A 92 -1.91 25.41 -5.56
CA ASP A 92 -2.82 25.89 -6.61
C ASP A 92 -4.23 26.12 -6.03
N ASP A 93 -4.66 27.38 -5.99
CA ASP A 93 -6.00 27.79 -5.54
C ASP A 93 -6.98 28.09 -6.69
N GLY A 94 -6.54 27.91 -7.94
CA GLY A 94 -7.35 28.12 -9.13
C GLY A 94 -7.54 29.57 -9.56
N THR A 95 -6.92 30.54 -8.87
CA THR A 95 -7.02 31.95 -9.24
C THR A 95 -6.32 32.27 -10.57
N GLU A 96 -5.25 31.53 -10.90
CA GLU A 96 -4.55 31.63 -12.17
C GLU A 96 -4.96 30.47 -13.11
N PRO A 97 -5.58 30.75 -14.26
CA PRO A 97 -5.92 29.72 -15.24
C PRO A 97 -4.69 29.15 -15.97
N ASP A 98 -3.64 29.95 -16.20
CA ASP A 98 -2.46 29.50 -16.94
C ASP A 98 -1.43 28.79 -16.03
N SER A 99 -1.36 27.46 -16.15
CA SER A 99 -0.41 26.63 -15.41
C SER A 99 1.06 26.98 -15.63
N THR A 100 1.42 27.61 -16.76
CA THR A 100 2.79 28.05 -17.04
C THR A 100 3.13 29.25 -16.16
N ARG A 101 2.21 30.22 -16.05
CA ARG A 101 2.37 31.40 -15.19
C ARG A 101 2.39 31.04 -13.71
N LEU A 102 1.63 30.02 -13.30
CA LEU A 102 1.67 29.51 -11.92
C LEU A 102 3.06 29.01 -11.51
N LEU A 103 3.82 28.46 -12.46
CA LEU A 103 5.13 27.86 -12.21
C LEU A 103 6.30 28.81 -12.52
N GLU A 104 6.04 30.06 -12.94
CA GLU A 104 7.09 31.04 -13.23
C GLU A 104 7.87 31.39 -11.95
N PRO A 105 9.19 31.11 -11.87
CA PRO A 105 9.96 31.31 -10.63
C PRO A 105 10.02 32.76 -10.15
N SER A 106 9.90 33.73 -11.07
CA SER A 106 9.98 35.16 -10.78
C SER A 106 8.68 35.77 -10.24
N ARG A 107 7.58 35.02 -10.29
CA ARG A 107 6.24 35.48 -9.88
C ARG A 107 5.62 34.38 -9.05
N GLN A 108 5.89 34.39 -7.75
CA GLN A 108 5.34 33.41 -6.82
C GLN A 108 3.80 33.57 -6.73
N ARG A 109 3.09 32.84 -7.60
CA ARG A 109 1.62 32.89 -7.75
C ARG A 109 0.90 31.75 -7.03
N LEU A 110 1.64 30.80 -6.47
CA LEU A 110 1.07 29.77 -5.60
C LEU A 110 0.56 30.40 -4.31
N SER A 111 -0.62 29.97 -3.89
CA SER A 111 -1.34 30.54 -2.77
C SER A 111 -0.62 30.25 -1.44
N ALA A 112 -0.50 31.27 -0.59
CA ALA A 112 0.01 31.08 0.76
C ALA A 112 -0.91 30.22 1.63
N LYS A 113 -2.22 30.16 1.36
CA LYS A 113 -3.20 29.37 2.13
C LYS A 113 -3.70 28.13 1.39
N GLY A 114 -3.62 28.11 0.06
CA GLY A 114 -4.23 27.05 -0.74
C GLY A 114 -5.76 27.14 -0.75
N ARG A 115 -6.41 26.05 -1.15
CA ARG A 115 -7.88 25.93 -1.19
C ARG A 115 -8.42 25.51 0.18
N SER A 116 -9.62 25.96 0.51
CA SER A 116 -10.33 25.52 1.73
C SER A 116 -10.94 24.12 1.59
N HIS A 117 -11.25 23.71 0.36
CA HIS A 117 -11.88 22.43 0.05
C HIS A 117 -11.27 21.81 -1.21
N TRP A 118 -11.32 20.49 -1.26
CA TRP A 118 -11.06 19.70 -2.46
C TRP A 118 -12.17 18.65 -2.64
N GLY A 119 -12.11 17.86 -3.70
CA GLY A 119 -13.15 16.88 -3.98
C GLY A 119 -12.68 15.72 -4.85
N VAL A 120 -13.62 14.80 -5.07
CA VAL A 120 -13.46 13.65 -5.96
C VAL A 120 -14.68 13.56 -6.84
N THR A 121 -14.46 13.38 -8.14
CA THR A 121 -15.51 13.29 -9.16
C THR A 121 -15.55 11.88 -9.74
N VAL A 122 -16.76 11.36 -9.91
CA VAL A 122 -17.05 10.12 -10.63
C VAL A 122 -17.68 10.50 -11.96
N LEU A 123 -16.89 10.38 -13.03
CA LEU A 123 -17.26 10.82 -14.37
C LEU A 123 -17.28 9.65 -15.35
N GLN A 124 -18.07 9.77 -16.41
CA GLN A 124 -18.12 8.75 -17.45
C GLN A 124 -16.88 8.79 -18.35
N ALA A 125 -16.33 7.63 -18.70
CA ALA A 125 -15.25 7.54 -19.68
C ALA A 125 -15.74 7.92 -21.08
N ILE A 126 -15.03 8.87 -21.71
CA ILE A 126 -15.18 9.26 -23.11
C ILE A 126 -13.79 9.37 -23.77
N GLY A 127 -13.72 9.78 -25.03
CA GLY A 127 -12.44 9.93 -25.75
C GLY A 127 -11.53 11.04 -25.21
N GLU A 128 -12.12 12.07 -24.59
CA GLU A 128 -11.43 13.19 -23.96
C GLU A 128 -11.16 12.91 -22.47
N LEU A 129 -9.98 13.34 -21.99
CA LEU A 129 -9.53 13.07 -20.61
C LEU A 129 -10.35 13.88 -19.61
N ASP A 130 -10.95 13.20 -18.63
CA ASP A 130 -11.70 13.78 -17.50
C ASP A 130 -12.83 14.77 -17.90
N ALA A 131 -13.37 14.61 -19.11
CA ALA A 131 -14.38 15.53 -19.68
C ALA A 131 -15.78 14.90 -19.83
N GLY A 132 -15.95 13.66 -19.39
CA GLY A 132 -17.25 13.00 -19.46
C GLY A 132 -18.25 13.53 -18.44
N GLN A 133 -19.52 13.16 -18.63
CA GLN A 133 -20.59 13.56 -17.71
C GLN A 133 -20.32 13.11 -16.27
N VAL A 134 -20.62 13.98 -15.31
CA VAL A 134 -20.45 13.71 -13.89
C VAL A 134 -21.66 12.95 -13.37
N TRP A 135 -21.42 11.74 -12.85
CA TRP A 135 -22.45 10.92 -12.21
C TRP A 135 -22.62 11.27 -10.73
N ALA A 136 -21.53 11.63 -10.07
CA ALA A 136 -21.52 12.20 -8.73
C ALA A 136 -20.16 12.84 -8.45
N TYR A 137 -20.12 13.74 -7.49
CA TYR A 137 -18.89 14.13 -6.82
C TYR A 137 -19.16 14.29 -5.32
N ASP A 138 -18.11 14.25 -4.53
CA ASP A 138 -18.17 14.61 -3.10
C ASP A 138 -16.96 15.50 -2.76
N GLN A 139 -17.07 16.27 -1.69
CA GLN A 139 -16.07 17.26 -1.30
C GLN A 139 -15.72 17.19 0.19
N PHE A 140 -14.55 17.72 0.54
CA PHE A 140 -14.04 17.72 1.91
C PHE A 140 -13.18 18.96 2.19
N PRO A 141 -13.14 19.43 3.45
CA PRO A 141 -12.22 20.50 3.85
C PRO A 141 -10.76 20.02 3.77
N VAL A 142 -9.86 20.93 3.40
CA VAL A 142 -8.43 20.64 3.33
C VAL A 142 -7.62 21.83 3.85
N ASP A 143 -6.63 21.55 4.69
CA ASP A 143 -5.54 22.45 5.03
C ASP A 143 -4.26 21.85 4.47
N ILE A 144 -3.71 22.43 3.40
CA ILE A 144 -2.52 21.90 2.74
C ILE A 144 -1.26 22.00 3.61
N ASP A 145 -1.28 22.77 4.69
CA ASP A 145 -0.19 22.90 5.65
C ASP A 145 -0.41 22.13 6.95
N GLU A 146 -1.46 21.31 7.04
CA GLU A 146 -1.68 20.42 8.18
C GLU A 146 -0.41 19.57 8.43
N PRO A 147 0.15 19.56 9.65
CA PRO A 147 1.35 18.80 9.98
C PRO A 147 1.22 17.32 9.60
N GLY A 148 2.16 16.84 8.78
CA GLY A 148 2.21 15.44 8.35
C GLY A 148 1.25 15.07 7.20
N LEU A 149 0.48 16.02 6.65
CA LEU A 149 -0.34 15.78 5.47
C LEU A 149 0.54 15.61 4.23
N THR A 150 0.54 14.44 3.60
CA THR A 150 1.19 14.18 2.31
C THR A 150 0.13 13.84 1.27
N LYS A 151 0.51 13.84 -0.02
CA LYS A 151 -0.41 13.36 -1.07
C LYS A 151 -0.96 11.97 -0.75
N SER A 152 -0.11 11.10 -0.21
CA SER A 152 -0.49 9.73 0.09
C SER A 152 -1.38 9.61 1.34
N THR A 153 -1.22 10.48 2.35
CA THR A 153 -2.15 10.49 3.50
C THR A 153 -3.48 11.14 3.14
N LEU A 154 -3.46 12.22 2.33
CA LEU A 154 -4.66 12.85 1.78
C LEU A 154 -5.47 11.85 0.93
N TYR A 155 -4.78 11.08 0.07
CA TYR A 155 -5.42 10.08 -0.77
C TYR A 155 -6.12 8.98 0.03
N ARG A 156 -5.44 8.44 1.04
CA ARG A 156 -6.00 7.36 1.90
C ARG A 156 -7.03 7.85 2.89
N GLY A 157 -7.00 9.14 3.22
CA GLY A 157 -7.94 9.79 4.11
C GLY A 157 -9.12 10.36 3.32
N ALA A 158 -9.13 11.67 3.17
CA ALA A 158 -10.29 12.41 2.69
C ALA A 158 -10.70 12.05 1.26
N VAL A 159 -9.73 11.86 0.35
CA VAL A 159 -10.01 11.47 -1.05
C VAL A 159 -10.69 10.11 -1.10
N THR A 160 -10.18 9.10 -0.38
CA THR A 160 -10.81 7.77 -0.36
C THR A 160 -12.23 7.83 0.20
N ARG A 161 -12.48 8.59 1.27
CA ARG A 161 -13.86 8.74 1.81
C ARG A 161 -14.80 9.38 0.79
N ALA A 162 -14.41 10.51 0.21
CA ALA A 162 -15.22 11.19 -0.81
C ALA A 162 -15.42 10.32 -2.07
N ALA A 163 -14.39 9.58 -2.50
CA ALA A 163 -14.49 8.63 -3.60
C ALA A 163 -15.54 7.53 -3.33
N ILE A 164 -15.57 6.98 -2.11
CA ILE A 164 -16.57 5.97 -1.73
C ILE A 164 -17.97 6.58 -1.74
N THR A 165 -18.17 7.75 -1.14
CA THR A 165 -19.47 8.45 -1.16
C THR A 165 -19.94 8.70 -2.60
N ALA A 166 -19.07 9.26 -3.44
CA ALA A 166 -19.40 9.60 -4.81
C ALA A 166 -19.66 8.35 -5.67
N VAL A 167 -18.90 7.27 -5.53
CA VAL A 167 -19.14 6.04 -6.31
C VAL A 167 -20.46 5.37 -5.91
N LEU A 168 -20.79 5.32 -4.61
CA LEU A 168 -22.07 4.79 -4.15
C LEU A 168 -23.23 5.64 -4.69
N ALA A 169 -23.14 6.97 -4.57
CA ALA A 169 -24.17 7.88 -5.10
C ALA A 169 -24.31 7.76 -6.63
N ALA A 170 -23.20 7.61 -7.36
CA ALA A 170 -23.22 7.39 -8.80
C ALA A 170 -23.95 6.09 -9.15
N ILE A 171 -23.68 5.01 -8.40
CA ILE A 171 -24.36 3.72 -8.59
C ILE A 171 -25.86 3.84 -8.32
N ASP A 172 -26.25 4.43 -7.19
CA ASP A 172 -27.67 4.59 -6.83
C ASP A 172 -28.41 5.39 -7.91
N ARG A 173 -27.81 6.49 -8.40
CA ARG A 173 -28.35 7.30 -9.52
C ARG A 173 -28.46 6.52 -10.82
N ILE A 174 -27.48 5.68 -11.16
CA ILE A 174 -27.54 4.83 -12.35
C ILE A 174 -28.68 3.80 -12.23
N GLU A 175 -28.88 3.22 -11.05
CA GLU A 175 -29.96 2.28 -10.79
C GLU A 175 -31.34 2.96 -10.85
N GLU A 176 -31.45 4.22 -10.41
CA GLU A 176 -32.67 5.03 -10.50
C GLU A 176 -33.00 5.44 -11.95
N GLU A 177 -32.00 5.83 -12.73
CA GLU A 177 -32.15 6.26 -14.13
C GLU A 177 -32.31 5.06 -15.09
N ALA A 178 -31.94 3.86 -14.67
CA ALA A 178 -32.21 2.64 -15.43
C ALA A 178 -33.71 2.27 -15.31
N PRO A 179 -34.41 1.95 -16.42
CA PRO A 179 -35.85 1.67 -16.39
C PRO A 179 -36.22 0.49 -15.46
N SER A 180 -37.30 0.65 -14.69
CA SER A 180 -37.68 -0.20 -13.56
C SER A 180 -38.49 -1.48 -13.90
N ARG A 181 -37.89 -2.64 -13.55
CA ARG A 181 -38.41 -3.88 -12.88
C ARG A 181 -39.43 -4.87 -13.51
N LEU A 182 -39.20 -6.15 -13.21
CA LEU A 182 -40.17 -7.12 -12.61
C LEU A 182 -39.44 -7.95 -11.51
N GLU A 183 -40.08 -8.17 -10.35
CA GLU A 183 -39.52 -8.58 -9.04
C GLU A 183 -39.94 -10.01 -8.59
N GLU A 184 -39.02 -10.85 -8.06
CA GLU A 184 -38.83 -11.30 -6.63
C GLU A 184 -39.47 -12.69 -6.32
N PRO A 185 -39.16 -13.44 -5.21
CA PRO A 185 -38.12 -13.29 -4.17
C PRO A 185 -37.33 -14.59 -3.77
N PHE A 186 -36.27 -14.38 -2.95
CA PHE A 186 -35.57 -15.29 -2.02
C PHE A 186 -34.37 -16.16 -2.45
N GLY A 187 -33.29 -16.03 -1.67
CA GLY A 187 -32.26 -17.07 -1.46
C GLY A 187 -30.86 -16.53 -1.12
N SER A 188 -30.46 -16.59 0.15
CA SER A 188 -29.05 -16.47 0.61
C SER A 188 -28.14 -17.48 -0.13
N PRO A 189 -26.81 -17.26 -0.22
CA PRO A 189 -25.97 -18.26 0.45
C PRO A 189 -24.64 -17.73 1.02
N LEU A 190 -24.25 -18.35 2.14
CA LEU A 190 -22.87 -18.57 2.54
C LEU A 190 -22.13 -19.34 1.42
N THR A 191 -20.82 -19.11 1.31
CA THR A 191 -19.83 -19.83 0.46
C THR A 191 -19.81 -19.49 -1.05
N PRO A 192 -18.62 -19.39 -1.68
CA PRO A 192 -18.44 -18.87 -3.03
C PRO A 192 -18.83 -19.90 -4.11
N PRO A 193 -19.30 -19.49 -5.30
CA PRO A 193 -19.65 -20.42 -6.36
C PRO A 193 -18.40 -21.06 -6.96
N GLU A 194 -18.49 -22.36 -7.22
CA GLU A 194 -17.65 -23.05 -8.21
C GLU A 194 -17.78 -22.32 -9.55
N SER A 195 -16.65 -22.05 -10.22
CA SER A 195 -16.65 -21.62 -11.63
C SER A 195 -17.23 -22.74 -12.51
N PRO A 196 -17.52 -22.55 -13.80
CA PRO A 196 -18.26 -23.55 -14.59
C PRO A 196 -17.31 -24.56 -15.26
N CYS A 197 -17.58 -25.85 -15.08
CA CYS A 197 -17.20 -26.88 -16.03
C CYS A 197 -18.31 -27.03 -17.08
N ASN A 198 -17.88 -27.37 -18.30
CA ASN A 198 -18.72 -27.62 -19.46
C ASN A 198 -19.84 -28.60 -19.15
N ASP A 199 -21.08 -28.20 -19.41
CA ASP A 199 -22.12 -29.09 -19.90
C ASP A 199 -22.92 -28.35 -20.97
N GLU A 200 -22.85 -28.88 -22.19
CA GLU A 200 -23.90 -28.68 -23.17
C GLU A 200 -25.21 -29.18 -22.54
N GLN A 201 -26.26 -28.35 -22.59
CA GLN A 201 -27.60 -28.58 -22.01
C GLN A 201 -27.76 -28.26 -20.51
N SER A 202 -27.68 -26.98 -20.16
CA SER A 202 -28.49 -26.45 -19.04
C SER A 202 -29.28 -25.22 -19.51
N SER A 203 -30.57 -25.47 -19.76
CA SER A 203 -31.57 -24.40 -19.90
C SER A 203 -31.77 -23.79 -18.52
N ASP A 204 -31.02 -22.74 -18.23
CA ASP A 204 -31.14 -21.93 -17.02
C ASP A 204 -32.48 -21.14 -17.06
N PRO A 205 -33.47 -21.45 -16.21
CA PRO A 205 -34.73 -20.72 -16.17
C PRO A 205 -34.74 -19.78 -14.96
N HIS A 206 -34.51 -18.48 -15.23
CA HIS A 206 -35.09 -17.29 -14.55
C HIS A 206 -34.11 -16.20 -14.06
N GLY A 207 -34.26 -14.97 -14.59
CA GLY A 207 -33.77 -13.72 -13.98
C GLY A 207 -33.59 -12.57 -14.99
N ALA A 208 -34.48 -11.56 -14.97
CA ALA A 208 -34.43 -10.41 -15.88
C ALA A 208 -33.18 -9.52 -15.65
N ILE A 209 -32.39 -9.30 -16.71
CA ILE A 209 -31.15 -8.50 -16.66
C ILE A 209 -31.49 -7.02 -16.84
N VAL A 210 -31.23 -6.19 -15.82
CA VAL A 210 -31.16 -4.73 -15.97
C VAL A 210 -30.00 -4.41 -16.92
N LYS A 211 -30.30 -4.03 -18.15
CA LYS A 211 -29.27 -3.68 -19.14
C LYS A 211 -28.92 -2.19 -19.03
N ILE A 212 -27.88 -1.88 -18.26
CA ILE A 212 -27.33 -0.52 -18.16
C ILE A 212 -26.66 -0.17 -19.48
N HIS A 213 -27.13 0.90 -20.13
CA HIS A 213 -26.62 1.32 -21.43
C HIS A 213 -25.58 2.46 -21.27
N PRO A 214 -24.44 2.44 -22.00
CA PRO A 214 -23.44 3.52 -21.96
C PRO A 214 -23.98 4.89 -22.38
N GLY A 215 -25.09 4.91 -23.13
CA GLY A 215 -25.79 6.13 -23.55
C GLY A 215 -26.77 6.69 -22.52
N LEU A 216 -26.81 6.16 -21.29
CA LEU A 216 -27.58 6.75 -20.19
C LEU A 216 -27.03 8.16 -19.89
N VAL A 217 -27.91 9.13 -19.64
CA VAL A 217 -27.53 10.53 -19.47
C VAL A 217 -27.63 10.92 -18.00
N ALA A 218 -26.55 11.44 -17.44
CA ALA A 218 -26.51 11.96 -16.08
C ALA A 218 -27.25 13.31 -16.01
N ARG A 219 -28.01 13.55 -14.94
CA ARG A 219 -28.66 14.85 -14.72
C ARG A 219 -27.60 15.93 -14.46
N GLY A 220 -27.80 17.13 -15.00
CA GLY A 220 -26.86 18.24 -14.84
C GLY A 220 -26.58 18.59 -13.38
N GLU A 221 -27.58 18.47 -12.50
CA GLU A 221 -27.47 18.73 -11.06
C GLU A 221 -26.42 17.88 -10.34
N TYR A 222 -26.09 16.70 -10.87
CA TYR A 222 -25.09 15.80 -10.29
C TYR A 222 -23.67 16.37 -10.33
N ALA A 223 -23.41 17.32 -11.25
CA ALA A 223 -22.16 18.06 -11.35
C ALA A 223 -22.12 19.31 -10.44
N PHE A 224 -23.28 19.76 -9.93
CA PHE A 224 -23.41 21.01 -9.18
C PHE A 224 -23.53 20.83 -7.68
N PHE A 225 -24.08 19.71 -7.21
CA PHE A 225 -24.26 19.45 -5.78
C PHE A 225 -23.51 18.20 -5.33
N SER A 226 -22.72 18.37 -4.28
CA SER A 226 -21.96 17.31 -3.64
C SER A 226 -22.90 16.21 -3.13
N ALA A 227 -22.56 14.95 -3.38
CA ALA A 227 -23.34 13.81 -2.93
C ALA A 227 -23.42 13.71 -1.40
N GLY A 228 -22.35 14.07 -0.68
CA GLY A 228 -22.32 13.99 0.78
C GLY A 228 -22.97 15.21 1.47
N SER A 229 -22.66 16.42 0.98
CA SER A 229 -23.08 17.66 1.67
C SER A 229 -24.30 18.35 1.05
N GLY A 230 -24.67 18.03 -0.19
CA GLY A 230 -25.72 18.76 -0.93
C GLY A 230 -25.32 20.18 -1.35
N GLU A 231 -24.08 20.59 -1.12
CA GLU A 231 -23.59 21.94 -1.40
C GLU A 231 -22.80 22.00 -2.71
N PRO A 232 -22.78 23.15 -3.40
CA PRO A 232 -21.82 23.42 -4.47
C PRO A 232 -20.37 23.30 -4.02
N PHE A 233 -19.44 23.15 -4.97
CA PHE A 233 -18.02 23.06 -4.64
C PHE A 233 -17.51 24.33 -3.94
N CYS A 234 -17.01 24.18 -2.72
CA CYS A 234 -16.58 25.28 -1.85
C CYS A 234 -15.13 25.72 -2.05
N GLY A 235 -14.36 25.04 -2.91
CA GLY A 235 -12.91 25.25 -3.06
C GLY A 235 -12.51 26.20 -4.20
N GLY A 236 -13.47 26.94 -4.77
CA GLY A 236 -13.22 27.95 -5.81
C GLY A 236 -13.16 27.40 -7.24
N GLN A 237 -12.53 28.12 -8.16
CA GLN A 237 -12.49 27.78 -9.59
C GLN A 237 -11.58 26.57 -9.85
N THR A 238 -11.98 25.71 -10.77
CA THR A 238 -11.24 24.51 -11.19
C THR A 238 -10.80 24.65 -12.64
N HIS A 239 -9.70 23.97 -13.00
CA HIS A 239 -9.10 24.08 -14.32
C HIS A 239 -8.50 22.73 -14.74
N CYS A 240 -8.34 22.54 -16.05
CA CYS A 240 -7.52 21.45 -16.56
C CYS A 240 -6.03 21.75 -16.30
N ARG A 241 -5.35 20.83 -15.62
CA ARG A 241 -3.93 20.96 -15.26
C ARG A 241 -3.08 19.88 -15.94
N PRO A 242 -1.92 20.24 -16.53
CA PRO A 242 -1.05 19.25 -17.14
C PRO A 242 -0.36 18.39 -16.08
N LEU A 243 0.33 17.34 -16.53
CA LEU A 243 1.25 16.58 -15.67
C LEU A 243 2.26 17.51 -15.01
N LEU A 244 2.26 17.56 -13.68
CA LEU A 244 3.26 18.32 -12.94
C LEU A 244 4.58 17.55 -13.00
N LYS A 245 5.58 18.09 -13.72
CA LYS A 245 6.88 17.45 -13.94
C LYS A 245 7.78 17.54 -12.70
N ALA A 246 8.71 16.60 -12.55
CA ALA A 246 9.63 16.55 -11.39
C ALA A 246 10.40 17.87 -11.19
N ALA A 247 10.89 18.48 -12.28
CA ALA A 247 11.62 19.75 -12.23
C ALA A 247 10.80 20.92 -11.67
N HIS A 248 9.47 20.87 -11.77
CA HIS A 248 8.59 21.93 -11.24
C HIS A 248 8.41 21.84 -9.72
N ARG A 249 8.88 20.76 -9.08
CA ARG A 249 8.87 20.58 -7.62
C ARG A 249 10.23 20.85 -6.99
N ASP A 250 11.24 21.20 -7.77
CA ASP A 250 12.56 21.50 -7.23
C ASP A 250 12.49 22.75 -6.34
N PHE A 251 13.47 22.88 -5.45
CA PHE A 251 13.54 23.98 -4.51
C PHE A 251 14.98 24.36 -4.21
N ASP A 252 15.16 25.63 -3.88
CA ASP A 252 16.40 26.15 -3.31
C ASP A 252 16.19 26.48 -1.82
N PRO A 253 16.91 25.82 -0.89
CA PRO A 253 16.78 26.07 0.55
C PRO A 253 17.25 27.48 0.96
N ASN A 254 18.02 28.18 0.11
CA ASN A 254 18.52 29.52 0.37
C ASN A 254 17.47 30.61 0.09
N THR A 255 16.41 30.29 -0.63
CA THR A 255 15.40 31.26 -1.08
C THR A 255 13.98 30.88 -0.71
N HIS A 256 13.63 29.59 -0.72
CA HIS A 256 12.29 29.15 -0.34
C HIS A 256 12.17 28.93 1.19
N PRO A 257 11.07 29.37 1.83
CA PRO A 257 10.79 29.07 3.23
C PRO A 257 10.46 27.59 3.47
N ALA A 258 10.61 27.12 4.71
CA ALA A 258 10.39 25.73 5.08
C ALA A 258 9.01 25.18 4.67
N VAL A 259 7.93 25.97 4.82
CA VAL A 259 6.58 25.56 4.45
C VAL A 259 6.45 25.27 2.96
N GLU A 260 7.15 26.05 2.13
CA GLU A 260 7.12 25.92 0.69
C GLU A 260 7.91 24.69 0.20
N ILE A 261 9.08 24.46 0.79
CA ILE A 261 9.89 23.26 0.58
C ILE A 261 9.12 22.01 1.02
N SER A 262 8.48 22.10 2.19
CA SER A 262 7.61 21.06 2.73
C SER A 262 6.49 20.69 1.74
N ARG A 263 5.74 21.67 1.22
CA ARG A 263 4.69 21.44 0.21
C ARG A 263 5.20 20.71 -1.03
N ARG A 264 6.36 21.13 -1.56
CA ARG A 264 6.98 20.47 -2.74
C ARG A 264 7.30 19.01 -2.47
N ILE A 265 7.88 18.70 -1.32
CA ILE A 265 8.19 17.32 -0.91
C ILE A 265 6.89 16.51 -0.72
N ARG A 266 5.94 17.05 0.05
CA ARG A 266 4.66 16.38 0.41
C ARG A 266 3.74 16.15 -0.79
N SER A 267 3.76 17.04 -1.80
CA SER A 267 3.02 16.88 -3.06
C SER A 267 3.48 15.67 -3.88
N ALA A 268 4.75 15.26 -3.71
CA ALA A 268 5.35 14.13 -4.40
C ALA A 268 5.44 12.86 -3.55
N ASP A 269 4.93 12.86 -2.31
CA ASP A 269 4.97 11.72 -1.40
C ASP A 269 3.63 10.96 -1.43
N SER A 270 3.56 9.73 -1.94
CA SER A 270 4.65 8.75 -2.03
C SER A 270 5.27 8.60 -3.41
N GLN A 271 4.68 9.13 -4.48
CA GLN A 271 5.35 9.19 -5.79
C GLN A 271 5.05 10.52 -6.48
N PRO A 272 5.97 11.03 -7.31
CA PRO A 272 7.23 10.41 -7.74
C PRO A 272 8.41 10.59 -6.77
N GLY A 273 8.21 11.26 -5.64
CA GLY A 273 9.27 11.83 -4.80
C GLY A 273 9.73 13.19 -5.36
N CYS A 274 10.16 14.07 -4.48
CA CYS A 274 10.63 15.40 -4.87
C CYS A 274 12.09 15.31 -5.31
N LEU A 275 12.35 15.52 -6.60
CA LEU A 275 13.70 15.45 -7.15
C LEU A 275 14.46 16.72 -6.80
N SER A 276 15.55 16.60 -6.04
CA SER A 276 16.38 17.76 -5.64
C SER A 276 17.86 17.38 -5.58
N ALA A 277 18.73 18.37 -5.80
CA ALA A 277 20.19 18.27 -5.64
C ALA A 277 20.69 18.75 -4.27
N LEU A 278 19.79 18.87 -3.27
CA LEU A 278 20.06 19.38 -1.93
C LEU A 278 21.34 18.83 -1.28
N PHE A 279 21.63 17.55 -1.48
CA PHE A 279 22.75 16.86 -0.83
C PHE A 279 23.98 16.68 -1.75
N GLY A 280 24.01 17.35 -2.90
CA GLY A 280 25.00 17.14 -3.96
C GLY A 280 24.41 16.36 -5.14
N PRO A 281 24.35 15.01 -5.10
CA PRO A 281 23.71 14.25 -6.16
C PRO A 281 22.18 14.44 -6.15
N LYS A 282 21.56 14.31 -7.33
CA LYS A 282 20.09 14.34 -7.43
C LYS A 282 19.49 13.11 -6.76
N LEU A 283 18.58 13.36 -5.82
CA LEU A 283 17.85 12.34 -5.08
C LEU A 283 16.36 12.67 -5.08
N TYR A 284 15.52 11.64 -4.97
CA TYR A 284 14.10 11.80 -4.65
C TYR A 284 13.94 11.86 -3.13
N LEU A 285 13.35 12.93 -2.63
CA LEU A 285 13.13 13.21 -1.21
C LEU A 285 11.66 12.91 -0.82
N TYR A 286 11.46 12.46 0.42
CA TYR A 286 10.15 12.13 1.00
C TYR A 286 10.06 12.63 2.46
N GLY A 287 8.84 12.68 2.99
CA GLY A 287 8.54 13.34 4.26
C GLY A 287 8.24 14.82 4.04
N GLY A 288 9.06 15.70 4.61
CA GLY A 288 8.88 17.15 4.50
C GLY A 288 8.10 17.76 5.66
N LEU A 289 8.34 17.31 6.91
CA LEU A 289 7.74 17.95 8.08
C LEU A 289 8.50 19.23 8.44
N VAL A 290 7.80 20.32 8.71
CA VAL A 290 8.43 21.60 9.07
C VAL A 290 8.85 21.57 10.55
N GLU A 291 10.12 21.83 10.80
CA GLU A 291 10.68 22.09 12.12
C GLU A 291 10.53 23.59 12.44
N PRO A 292 9.79 23.98 13.49
CA PRO A 292 9.40 25.36 13.73
C PRO A 292 10.55 26.33 14.04
N ALA A 293 11.67 25.86 14.57
CA ALA A 293 12.78 26.72 14.94
C ALA A 293 14.13 26.04 14.75
N VAL A 294 15.09 26.79 14.21
CA VAL A 294 16.50 26.40 14.05
C VAL A 294 17.37 27.57 14.52
N ALA A 295 18.57 27.27 15.00
CA ALA A 295 19.54 28.30 15.39
C ALA A 295 19.86 29.24 14.21
N SER A 296 19.93 30.54 14.47
CA SER A 296 20.03 31.58 13.43
C SER A 296 21.39 31.64 12.72
N ASP A 297 22.42 31.03 13.30
CA ASP A 297 23.80 31.00 12.81
C ASP A 297 24.06 29.87 11.79
N VAL A 298 23.04 29.10 11.44
CA VAL A 298 23.17 27.94 10.56
C VAL A 298 22.83 28.29 9.11
N SER A 299 23.73 27.94 8.19
CA SER A 299 23.52 28.16 6.75
C SER A 299 22.35 27.32 6.20
N PRO A 300 21.43 27.91 5.41
CA PRO A 300 20.39 27.14 4.73
C PRO A 300 20.94 26.02 3.85
N GLY A 301 20.21 24.92 3.76
CA GLY A 301 20.63 23.71 3.05
C GLY A 301 21.56 22.79 3.84
N SER A 302 22.09 23.22 4.99
CA SER A 302 22.89 22.36 5.86
C SER A 302 22.05 21.37 6.66
N ILE A 303 22.60 20.19 6.94
CA ILE A 303 22.00 19.21 7.84
C ILE A 303 22.27 19.66 9.28
N ILE A 304 21.20 19.86 10.04
CA ILE A 304 21.26 20.40 11.41
C ILE A 304 20.96 19.36 12.47
N GLY A 305 20.32 18.26 12.07
CA GLY A 305 19.83 17.22 12.95
C GLY A 305 19.59 15.90 12.23
N ILE A 306 19.63 14.82 12.99
CA ILE A 306 19.30 13.44 12.63
C ILE A 306 18.55 12.86 13.82
N ARG A 307 17.30 12.47 13.63
CA ARG A 307 16.46 11.87 14.66
C ARG A 307 15.70 10.73 14.03
N ASP A 308 15.72 9.56 14.69
CA ASP A 308 15.03 8.36 14.22
C ASP A 308 15.32 8.03 12.73
N GLU A 309 16.57 8.23 12.27
CA GLU A 309 17.06 8.03 10.89
C GLU A 309 16.54 9.03 9.83
N ALA A 310 15.72 10.01 10.21
CA ALA A 310 15.42 11.19 9.40
C ALA A 310 16.51 12.26 9.56
N VAL A 311 16.69 13.12 8.55
CA VAL A 311 17.61 14.27 8.61
C VAL A 311 16.83 15.59 8.57
N CYS A 312 17.18 16.55 9.41
CA CYS A 312 16.62 17.90 9.38
C CYS A 312 17.58 18.82 8.64
N VAL A 313 17.03 19.64 7.75
CA VAL A 313 17.79 20.58 6.91
C VAL A 313 17.32 22.00 7.17
N ALA A 314 18.26 22.92 7.41
CA ALA A 314 17.96 24.34 7.62
C ALA A 314 17.45 25.02 6.34
N THR A 315 16.63 26.06 6.53
CA THR A 315 16.00 26.83 5.44
C THR A 315 16.17 28.33 5.68
N ALA A 316 15.93 29.13 4.64
CA ALA A 316 16.17 30.57 4.65
C ALA A 316 15.39 31.36 5.72
N ASP A 317 14.26 30.84 6.21
CA ASP A 317 13.41 31.49 7.23
C ASP A 317 13.71 31.04 8.67
N HIS A 318 14.93 30.55 8.92
CA HIS A 318 15.39 30.06 10.24
C HIS A 318 14.55 28.91 10.81
N LYS A 319 14.02 28.08 9.91
CA LYS A 319 13.28 26.85 10.19
C LYS A 319 14.01 25.66 9.59
N GLY A 320 13.50 24.46 9.88
CA GLY A 320 14.01 23.23 9.29
C GLY A 320 12.95 22.45 8.52
N VAL A 321 13.39 21.52 7.68
CA VAL A 321 12.53 20.52 7.06
C VAL A 321 13.10 19.13 7.28
N TRP A 322 12.31 18.24 7.87
CA TRP A 322 12.66 16.85 8.09
C TRP A 322 12.43 16.01 6.82
N ILE A 323 13.52 15.45 6.32
CA ILE A 323 13.55 14.46 5.25
C ILE A 323 13.66 13.07 5.88
N THR A 324 12.61 12.27 5.77
CA THR A 324 12.57 10.95 6.44
C THR A 324 13.19 9.87 5.59
N HIS A 325 13.00 9.94 4.27
CA HIS A 325 13.47 8.94 3.32
C HIS A 325 14.04 9.59 2.07
N ILE A 326 14.94 8.85 1.42
CA ILE A 326 15.47 9.19 0.10
C ILE A 326 15.38 8.01 -0.86
N ARG A 327 15.47 8.29 -2.16
CA ARG A 327 15.67 7.28 -3.20
C ARG A 327 16.62 7.82 -4.27
N ARG A 328 17.57 6.99 -4.70
CA ARG A 328 18.47 7.29 -5.81
C ARG A 328 17.72 7.40 -7.14
N VAL A 329 18.19 8.28 -8.01
CA VAL A 329 17.66 8.37 -9.38
C VAL A 329 18.11 7.13 -10.15
N LYS A 330 17.18 6.48 -10.86
CA LYS A 330 17.48 5.35 -11.74
C LYS A 330 18.31 5.83 -12.93
N ALA A 331 19.55 5.35 -13.06
CA ALA A 331 20.39 5.56 -14.23
C ALA A 331 19.91 4.70 -15.41
N LYS A 332 20.36 5.03 -16.63
CA LYS A 332 20.07 4.20 -17.82
C LYS A 332 20.64 2.77 -17.71
N THR A 333 21.72 2.62 -16.96
CA THR A 333 22.39 1.34 -16.69
C THR A 333 21.71 0.53 -15.59
N ASP A 334 20.86 1.17 -14.78
CA ASP A 334 20.16 0.47 -13.72
C ASP A 334 19.01 -0.35 -14.32
N PRO A 335 18.95 -1.67 -14.04
CA PRO A 335 17.87 -2.49 -14.56
C PRO A 335 16.51 -2.05 -13.97
N GLU A 336 16.52 -1.62 -12.70
CA GLU A 336 15.33 -1.42 -11.88
C GLU A 336 15.42 -0.13 -11.05
N LEU A 337 14.30 0.30 -10.47
CA LEU A 337 14.27 1.44 -9.55
C LEU A 337 15.02 1.11 -8.25
N TRP A 338 15.64 2.11 -7.61
CA TRP A 338 16.23 1.92 -6.28
C TRP A 338 15.17 1.88 -5.16
N PRO A 339 15.41 1.16 -4.05
CA PRO A 339 14.51 1.18 -2.90
C PRO A 339 14.46 2.57 -2.26
N LYS A 340 13.36 2.88 -1.59
CA LYS A 340 13.28 4.05 -0.72
C LYS A 340 13.81 3.67 0.66
N VAL A 341 14.85 4.35 1.12
CA VAL A 341 15.53 4.04 2.38
C VAL A 341 15.47 5.23 3.33
N PRO A 342 15.59 5.02 4.65
CA PRO A 342 15.71 6.11 5.61
C PRO A 342 16.83 7.09 5.21
N ALA A 343 16.58 8.39 5.38
CA ALA A 343 17.45 9.42 4.83
C ALA A 343 18.87 9.34 5.38
N ALA A 344 19.03 9.21 6.71
CA ALA A 344 20.35 9.14 7.33
C ALA A 344 21.16 7.94 6.85
N ALA A 345 20.55 6.75 6.81
CA ALA A 345 21.20 5.53 6.33
C ALA A 345 21.61 5.65 4.85
N GLY A 346 20.71 6.14 3.99
CA GLY A 346 21.00 6.30 2.57
C GLY A 346 22.04 7.37 2.26
N LEU A 347 22.07 8.48 3.01
CA LEU A 347 23.08 9.53 2.86
C LEU A 347 24.46 9.05 3.36
N ALA A 348 24.49 8.27 4.45
CA ALA A 348 25.73 7.66 4.94
C ALA A 348 26.31 6.65 3.94
N GLU A 349 25.46 5.81 3.34
CA GLU A 349 25.88 4.87 2.28
C GLU A 349 26.45 5.60 1.04
N LEU A 350 25.96 6.80 0.76
CA LEU A 350 26.47 7.66 -0.33
C LEU A 350 27.73 8.45 0.07
N GLY A 351 28.21 8.34 1.31
CA GLY A 351 29.35 9.10 1.81
C GLY A 351 29.09 10.60 1.98
N ILE A 352 27.81 11.02 2.07
CA ILE A 352 27.41 12.43 2.19
C ILE A 352 27.47 12.89 3.66
N ILE A 353 27.14 11.99 4.58
CA ILE A 353 27.27 12.24 6.03
C ILE A 353 28.18 11.18 6.65
N GLU A 354 28.94 11.58 7.66
CA GLU A 354 29.67 10.64 8.52
C GLU A 354 28.67 9.81 9.34
N ASN A 355 29.13 8.68 9.89
CA ASN A 355 28.27 7.68 10.54
C ASN A 355 27.28 8.37 11.53
N PRO A 356 25.96 8.27 11.30
CA PRO A 356 24.93 9.08 11.99
C PRO A 356 24.86 8.86 13.51
N ARG A 357 25.58 7.86 14.05
CA ARG A 357 25.75 7.65 15.49
C ARG A 357 26.75 8.60 16.16
N SER A 358 27.51 9.39 15.39
CA SER A 358 28.61 10.24 15.87
C SER A 358 28.37 11.75 15.70
N SER A 359 27.28 12.17 15.07
CA SER A 359 27.03 13.60 14.81
C SER A 359 26.52 14.29 16.08
N SER A 360 27.33 15.17 16.67
CA SER A 360 26.88 16.19 17.64
C SER A 360 25.88 17.14 16.97
N GLN A 361 24.64 17.19 17.44
CA GLN A 361 23.58 17.96 16.78
C GLN A 361 23.15 19.21 17.53
N VAL A 362 22.69 20.17 16.72
CA VAL A 362 22.39 21.57 17.06
C VAL A 362 20.87 21.78 17.25
N VAL A 363 20.04 20.74 17.13
CA VAL A 363 18.59 20.82 17.41
C VAL A 363 18.31 20.32 18.85
N PRO A 364 17.66 21.11 19.72
CA PRO A 364 17.23 20.64 21.03
C PRO A 364 16.39 19.36 20.92
N GLY A 365 16.64 18.36 21.79
CA GLY A 365 15.86 17.12 21.84
C GLY A 365 16.32 16.00 20.89
N THR A 366 17.43 16.14 20.17
CA THR A 366 17.97 15.05 19.31
C THR A 366 19.06 14.19 19.97
N ALA A 367 19.28 14.37 21.28
CA ALA A 367 20.20 13.52 22.04
C ALA A 367 19.77 12.04 22.01
N ALA A 368 20.75 11.14 22.10
CA ALA A 368 20.48 9.70 22.18
C ALA A 368 19.61 9.40 23.41
N ARG A 369 18.48 8.72 23.20
CA ARG A 369 17.56 8.38 24.29
C ARG A 369 18.22 7.38 25.24
N SER A 370 18.15 7.61 26.54
CA SER A 370 18.34 6.60 27.56
C SER A 370 17.18 5.59 27.48
N PRO A 371 17.43 4.31 27.14
CA PRO A 371 16.37 3.32 26.99
C PRO A 371 15.59 3.04 28.29
N ALA A 372 16.08 3.54 29.43
CA ALA A 372 15.48 3.34 30.74
C ALA A 372 14.52 4.44 31.18
N ASN A 373 14.57 5.62 30.56
CA ASN A 373 13.82 6.78 31.01
C ASN A 373 12.53 6.95 30.18
N ILE A 374 11.38 6.81 30.83
CA ILE A 374 10.08 6.93 30.14
C ILE A 374 9.77 8.35 29.69
N ASP A 375 10.31 9.37 30.36
CA ASP A 375 10.10 10.78 30.02
C ASP A 375 10.64 11.11 28.63
N GLU A 376 11.70 10.43 28.19
CA GLU A 376 12.30 10.58 26.86
C GLU A 376 11.48 9.93 25.73
N TRP A 377 10.41 9.22 26.09
CA TRP A 377 9.43 8.70 25.14
C TRP A 377 8.18 9.57 25.06
N THR A 378 8.02 10.57 25.93
CA THR A 378 6.91 11.52 25.79
C THR A 378 7.00 12.29 24.47
N LYS A 379 5.86 12.80 24.01
CA LYS A 379 5.82 13.60 22.79
C LYS A 379 6.61 14.89 23.02
N ASP A 380 7.69 15.07 22.26
CA ASP A 380 8.54 16.24 22.37
C ASP A 380 7.78 17.49 21.87
N SER A 381 7.74 18.54 22.70
CA SER A 381 7.11 19.82 22.35
C SER A 381 8.05 20.73 21.56
N HIS A 382 9.35 20.43 21.49
CA HIS A 382 10.37 21.28 20.91
C HIS A 382 10.74 20.88 19.48
N THR A 383 10.52 19.62 19.07
CA THR A 383 10.69 19.19 17.68
C THR A 383 9.37 18.81 17.04
N ALA A 384 9.27 19.00 15.74
CA ALA A 384 8.16 18.48 14.97
C ALA A 384 8.24 16.96 14.75
N PHE A 385 9.44 16.38 14.64
CA PHE A 385 9.60 14.99 14.18
C PHE A 385 9.94 14.02 15.30
N GLN A 386 9.05 13.04 15.50
CA GLN A 386 9.26 11.91 16.39
C GLN A 386 8.49 10.71 15.84
N GLU A 387 9.18 9.60 15.57
CA GLU A 387 8.50 8.41 15.04
C GLU A 387 7.68 7.68 16.10
N ILE A 388 8.24 7.59 17.32
CA ILE A 388 7.65 6.84 18.43
C ILE A 388 7.53 7.75 19.66
N TRP A 389 6.31 7.84 20.20
CA TRP A 389 6.03 8.60 21.41
C TRP A 389 4.93 7.96 22.26
N VAL A 390 4.87 8.37 23.52
CA VAL A 390 3.88 7.94 24.51
C VAL A 390 3.11 9.15 25.01
N GLU A 391 1.80 9.01 25.09
CA GLU A 391 0.91 9.94 25.77
C GLU A 391 0.26 9.22 26.96
N PHE A 392 0.39 9.77 28.17
CA PHE A 392 -0.23 9.21 29.36
C PHE A 392 -1.60 9.84 29.60
N ALA A 393 -2.58 9.01 29.94
CA ALA A 393 -3.83 9.44 30.55
C ALA A 393 -3.89 8.86 31.96
N VAL A 394 -3.91 9.74 32.96
CA VAL A 394 -3.89 9.38 34.38
C VAL A 394 -5.13 9.96 35.06
N ASP A 395 -5.83 9.12 35.81
CA ASP A 395 -6.84 9.53 36.78
C ASP A 395 -6.66 8.79 38.11
N GLU A 396 -7.53 9.04 39.09
CA GLU A 396 -7.44 8.45 40.44
C GLU A 396 -7.38 6.91 40.46
N ASN A 397 -7.87 6.24 39.41
CA ASN A 397 -7.99 4.78 39.36
C ASN A 397 -7.25 4.13 38.17
N ARG A 398 -6.71 4.91 37.22
CA ARG A 398 -6.20 4.40 35.95
C ARG A 398 -4.94 5.11 35.51
N HIS A 399 -4.03 4.33 34.95
CA HIS A 399 -2.82 4.82 34.30
C HIS A 399 -2.69 4.15 32.93
N VAL A 400 -3.02 4.88 31.87
CA VAL A 400 -3.05 4.35 30.49
C VAL A 400 -1.97 5.00 29.66
N ALA A 401 -1.15 4.20 28.99
CA ALA A 401 -0.13 4.65 28.05
C ALA A 401 -0.60 4.47 26.61
N TYR A 402 -0.74 5.56 25.86
CA TYR A 402 -1.03 5.54 24.43
C TYR A 402 0.29 5.62 23.64
N VAL A 403 0.70 4.50 23.05
CA VAL A 403 1.97 4.37 22.33
C VAL A 403 1.73 4.57 20.84
N HIS A 404 2.22 5.68 20.32
CA HIS A 404 2.18 6.00 18.90
C HIS A 404 3.49 5.60 18.24
N PHE A 405 3.39 5.00 17.06
CA PHE A 405 4.55 4.63 16.21
C PHE A 405 4.20 4.95 14.75
N ALA A 406 4.42 6.20 14.36
CA ALA A 406 4.08 6.74 13.05
C ALA A 406 5.14 6.42 11.99
N LEU A 407 5.42 5.12 11.81
CA LEU A 407 6.45 4.63 10.91
C LEU A 407 6.03 4.84 9.44
N TYR A 408 6.96 5.28 8.60
CA TYR A 408 6.67 5.61 7.20
C TYR A 408 6.09 4.40 6.44
N ASN A 409 4.94 4.59 5.77
CA ASN A 409 4.14 3.53 5.14
C ASN A 409 3.79 2.34 6.07
N GLY A 410 3.83 2.50 7.39
CA GLY A 410 3.59 1.43 8.37
C GLY A 410 4.62 0.30 8.32
N ALA A 411 5.71 0.45 7.55
CA ALA A 411 6.76 -0.55 7.45
C ALA A 411 7.69 -0.45 8.66
N MET A 412 8.04 -1.58 9.27
CA MET A 412 8.79 -1.61 10.52
C MET A 412 10.18 -2.19 10.29
N SER A 413 11.22 -1.35 10.21
CA SER A 413 12.60 -1.81 10.04
C SER A 413 13.11 -2.50 11.30
N THR A 414 14.23 -3.22 11.21
CA THR A 414 14.88 -3.80 12.39
C THR A 414 15.17 -2.75 13.46
N SER A 415 15.68 -1.58 13.07
CA SER A 415 15.98 -0.47 13.99
C SER A 415 14.71 0.11 14.63
N GLN A 416 13.65 0.31 13.85
CA GLN A 416 12.37 0.82 14.36
C GLN A 416 11.70 -0.17 15.33
N CYS A 417 11.75 -1.48 15.05
CA CYS A 417 11.22 -2.52 15.95
C CYS A 417 11.98 -2.56 17.27
N ARG A 418 13.31 -2.39 17.23
CA ARG A 418 14.14 -2.30 18.44
C ARG A 418 13.81 -1.05 19.25
N ARG A 419 13.67 0.13 18.61
CA ARG A 419 13.21 1.36 19.27
C ARG A 419 11.84 1.18 19.92
N LEU A 420 10.89 0.55 19.23
CA LEU A 420 9.57 0.25 19.80
C LEU A 420 9.68 -0.70 21.01
N SER A 421 10.52 -1.74 20.93
CA SER A 421 10.77 -2.64 22.04
C SER A 421 11.39 -1.92 23.25
N GLU A 422 12.31 -0.99 23.03
CA GLU A 422 12.91 -0.15 24.07
C GLU A 422 11.85 0.73 24.75
N CYS A 423 11.00 1.39 23.97
CA CYS A 423 9.85 2.16 24.47
C CYS A 423 8.94 1.31 25.37
N LEU A 424 8.53 0.13 24.88
CA LEU A 424 7.68 -0.79 25.62
C LEU A 424 8.37 -1.32 26.89
N ARG A 425 9.68 -1.59 26.85
CA ARG A 425 10.44 -1.99 28.04
C ARG A 425 10.60 -0.85 29.05
N ALA A 426 10.66 0.41 28.61
CA ALA A 426 10.63 1.57 29.50
C ALA A 426 9.28 1.68 30.22
N LEU A 427 8.16 1.38 29.54
CA LEU A 427 6.83 1.34 30.16
C LEU A 427 6.73 0.29 31.27
N LEU A 428 7.39 -0.86 31.12
CA LEU A 428 7.48 -1.88 32.17
C LEU A 428 8.26 -1.42 33.42
N ARG A 429 8.89 -0.24 33.40
CA ARG A 429 9.67 0.32 34.53
C ARG A 429 9.01 1.53 35.18
N VAL A 430 7.84 1.95 34.68
CA VAL A 430 7.03 3.00 35.31
C VAL A 430 6.74 2.60 36.75
N ALA A 431 6.88 3.56 37.67
CA ALA A 431 6.93 3.30 39.11
C ALA A 431 5.66 2.61 39.65
N ASP A 432 5.87 1.66 40.57
CA ASP A 432 4.82 0.80 41.13
C ASP A 432 3.76 1.56 41.96
N ASN A 433 4.04 2.80 42.37
CA ASN A 433 3.08 3.63 43.12
C ASN A 433 1.90 4.11 42.27
N LEU A 434 2.03 4.05 40.94
CA LEU A 434 0.94 4.29 39.99
C LEU A 434 1.08 3.31 38.82
N PRO A 435 0.76 2.01 39.02
CA PRO A 435 1.04 0.98 38.03
C PRO A 435 0.18 1.15 36.79
N LEU A 436 0.76 0.84 35.63
CA LEU A 436 0.04 0.88 34.35
C LEU A 436 -1.15 -0.09 34.38
N THR A 437 -2.33 0.41 34.01
CA THR A 437 -3.54 -0.39 33.85
C THR A 437 -3.62 -0.97 32.44
N ALA A 438 -3.23 -0.17 31.44
CA ALA A 438 -3.28 -0.56 30.05
C ALA A 438 -2.25 0.17 29.19
N VAL A 439 -1.89 -0.46 28.07
CA VAL A 439 -1.08 0.12 27.00
C VAL A 439 -1.87 0.00 25.71
N VAL A 440 -2.10 1.14 25.05
CA VAL A 440 -2.82 1.24 23.78
C VAL A 440 -1.83 1.51 22.65
N LEU A 441 -1.61 0.53 21.78
CA LEU A 441 -0.83 0.65 20.56
C LEU A 441 -1.65 1.40 19.51
N MET A 442 -1.25 2.63 19.19
CA MET A 442 -2.02 3.55 18.33
C MET A 442 -1.56 3.58 16.88
N GLY A 443 -0.38 3.03 16.57
CA GLY A 443 0.26 3.11 15.25
C GLY A 443 0.34 4.52 14.68
N GLY A 444 0.50 4.62 13.37
CA GLY A 444 0.36 5.88 12.62
C GLY A 444 -1.09 6.18 12.23
N ARG A 445 -1.35 7.42 11.80
CA ARG A 445 -2.70 7.84 11.32
C ARG A 445 -3.13 7.10 10.05
N SER A 446 -2.20 6.89 9.10
CA SER A 446 -2.51 6.23 7.83
C SER A 446 -2.37 4.70 7.86
N TYR A 447 -1.54 4.19 8.76
CA TYR A 447 -1.29 2.77 8.92
C TYR A 447 -1.09 2.44 10.39
N PHE A 448 -1.69 1.34 10.84
CA PHE A 448 -1.27 0.74 12.10
C PHE A 448 0.13 0.13 11.92
N SER A 449 0.24 -0.88 11.05
CA SER A 449 1.49 -1.51 10.64
C SER A 449 1.28 -2.38 9.41
N ASN A 450 2.31 -2.51 8.57
CA ASN A 450 2.38 -3.41 7.43
C ASN A 450 3.44 -4.53 7.63
N GLY A 451 3.99 -4.66 8.84
CA GLY A 451 5.01 -5.66 9.18
C GLY A 451 6.42 -5.25 8.72
N ILE A 452 7.22 -6.23 8.28
CA ILE A 452 8.64 -6.06 7.93
C ILE A 452 8.90 -4.96 6.88
N HIS A 453 10.05 -4.30 6.95
CA HIS A 453 10.39 -3.18 6.09
C HIS A 453 11.09 -3.60 4.79
N LEU A 454 10.31 -4.04 3.81
CA LEU A 454 10.80 -4.61 2.55
C LEU A 454 11.81 -3.71 1.80
N ASN A 455 11.69 -2.39 1.84
CA ASN A 455 12.67 -1.53 1.16
C ASN A 455 14.03 -1.51 1.86
N VAL A 456 14.08 -1.61 3.19
CA VAL A 456 15.33 -1.64 3.96
C VAL A 456 15.98 -3.00 3.76
N ILE A 457 15.17 -4.06 3.82
CA ILE A 457 15.58 -5.43 3.49
C ILE A 457 16.18 -5.51 2.08
N ASP A 458 15.50 -4.98 1.07
CA ASP A 458 15.97 -5.06 -0.33
C ASP A 458 17.17 -4.14 -0.63
N ALA A 459 17.39 -3.12 0.19
CA ALA A 459 18.58 -2.27 0.13
C ALA A 459 19.78 -2.85 0.89
N ALA A 460 19.56 -3.80 1.80
CA ALA A 460 20.64 -4.41 2.58
C ALA A 460 21.58 -5.23 1.70
N GLN A 461 22.84 -5.33 2.12
CA GLN A 461 23.85 -6.15 1.44
C GLN A 461 23.46 -7.62 1.38
N ASP A 462 22.87 -8.14 2.47
CA ASP A 462 22.25 -9.46 2.53
C ASP A 462 20.77 -9.30 2.92
N PRO A 463 19.86 -9.29 1.92
CA PRO A 463 18.44 -9.18 2.19
C PRO A 463 17.84 -10.37 2.95
N ALA A 464 18.41 -11.57 2.86
CA ALA A 464 17.90 -12.72 3.60
C ALA A 464 18.22 -12.56 5.10
N LEU A 465 19.45 -12.16 5.41
CA LEU A 465 19.87 -11.87 6.77
C LEU A 465 19.12 -10.69 7.39
N GLU A 466 18.93 -9.60 6.64
CA GLU A 466 18.13 -8.46 7.15
C GLU A 466 16.66 -8.85 7.36
N SER A 467 16.09 -9.72 6.51
CA SER A 467 14.74 -10.25 6.73
C SER A 467 14.65 -11.01 8.06
N TRP A 468 15.68 -11.79 8.39
CA TRP A 468 15.77 -12.54 9.63
C TRP A 468 15.90 -11.67 10.87
N TYR A 469 16.74 -10.63 10.81
CA TYR A 469 16.85 -9.65 11.89
C TYR A 469 15.54 -8.90 12.09
N ASN A 470 14.89 -8.51 10.99
CA ASN A 470 13.65 -7.73 11.07
C ASN A 470 12.51 -8.56 11.68
N ILE A 471 12.30 -9.81 11.26
CA ILE A 471 11.21 -10.63 11.81
C ILE A 471 11.47 -10.98 13.28
N ASN A 472 12.72 -11.24 13.68
CA ASN A 472 13.04 -11.45 15.09
C ASN A 472 12.77 -10.21 15.93
N ALA A 473 13.09 -9.01 15.42
CA ALA A 473 12.82 -7.77 16.13
C ALA A 473 11.31 -7.51 16.29
N ILE A 474 10.46 -7.88 15.32
CA ILE A 474 9.01 -7.84 15.47
C ILE A 474 8.55 -8.88 16.51
N ASN A 475 9.10 -10.10 16.48
CA ASN A 475 8.76 -11.14 17.46
C ASN A 475 9.09 -10.71 18.89
N ASP A 476 10.17 -9.95 19.09
CA ASP A 476 10.53 -9.41 20.40
C ASP A 476 9.47 -8.39 20.90
N VAL A 477 8.90 -7.58 20.01
CA VAL A 477 7.76 -6.70 20.34
C VAL A 477 6.53 -7.53 20.71
N VAL A 478 6.19 -8.54 19.90
CA VAL A 478 5.00 -9.39 20.13
C VAL A 478 5.13 -10.20 21.42
N GLN A 479 6.35 -10.62 21.78
CA GLN A 479 6.61 -11.33 23.03
C GLN A 479 6.35 -10.45 24.26
N LEU A 480 6.67 -9.15 24.21
CA LEU A 480 6.31 -8.19 25.26
C LEU A 480 4.79 -8.09 25.43
N ILE A 481 4.05 -8.08 24.31
CA ILE A 481 2.58 -7.99 24.27
C ILE A 481 1.91 -9.24 24.86
N LEU A 482 2.41 -10.44 24.51
CA LEU A 482 1.81 -11.71 24.91
C LEU A 482 2.22 -12.15 26.32
N GLY A 483 3.45 -11.86 26.74
CA GLY A 483 4.05 -12.37 27.97
C GLY A 483 4.25 -11.29 29.04
N ASP A 484 5.15 -10.34 28.78
CA ASP A 484 5.64 -9.42 29.81
C ASP A 484 4.56 -8.50 30.37
N PHE A 485 3.79 -7.81 29.53
CA PHE A 485 2.72 -6.90 30.01
C PHE A 485 1.59 -7.64 30.73
N PRO A 486 1.01 -8.74 30.18
CA PRO A 486 -0.02 -9.50 30.88
C PRO A 486 0.46 -10.11 32.21
N SER A 487 1.73 -10.52 32.31
CA SER A 487 2.29 -11.04 33.58
C SER A 487 2.28 -10.02 34.72
N ARG A 488 2.18 -8.73 34.39
CA ARG A 488 2.08 -7.61 35.34
C ARG A 488 0.66 -7.06 35.48
N GLY A 489 -0.34 -7.73 34.89
CA GLY A 489 -1.74 -7.29 34.90
C GLY A 489 -2.03 -6.11 33.99
N VAL A 490 -1.13 -5.76 33.06
CA VAL A 490 -1.34 -4.65 32.12
C VAL A 490 -2.10 -5.14 30.90
N THR A 491 -3.23 -4.49 30.59
CA THR A 491 -4.04 -4.81 29.41
C THR A 491 -3.43 -4.22 28.13
N MET A 492 -3.24 -5.02 27.10
CA MET A 492 -2.75 -4.57 25.80
C MET A 492 -3.90 -4.33 24.82
N VAL A 493 -3.98 -3.13 24.25
CA VAL A 493 -5.01 -2.75 23.26
C VAL A 493 -4.34 -2.34 21.96
N ALA A 494 -4.78 -2.89 20.83
CA ALA A 494 -4.42 -2.37 19.52
C ALA A 494 -5.54 -1.46 19.00
N ALA A 495 -5.20 -0.22 18.63
CA ALA A 495 -6.13 0.76 18.09
C ALA A 495 -5.76 1.07 16.63
N LEU A 496 -6.40 0.35 15.71
CA LEU A 496 -6.14 0.43 14.27
C LEU A 496 -6.88 1.64 13.71
N ARG A 497 -6.15 2.74 13.54
CA ARG A 497 -6.67 4.00 12.97
C ARG A 497 -6.50 4.09 11.46
N GLY A 498 -5.56 3.31 10.93
CA GLY A 498 -5.27 3.19 9.52
C GLY A 498 -5.11 1.73 9.13
N ASN A 499 -4.84 1.49 7.85
CA ASN A 499 -4.75 0.14 7.29
C ASN A 499 -3.69 -0.71 8.00
N CYS A 500 -3.92 -2.01 8.01
CA CYS A 500 -3.09 -2.97 8.72
C CYS A 500 -2.85 -4.21 7.83
N ALA A 501 -1.60 -4.63 7.65
CA ALA A 501 -1.27 -5.73 6.74
C ALA A 501 -0.20 -6.66 7.27
N ALA A 502 -0.23 -7.92 6.82
CA ALA A 502 0.72 -8.97 7.11
C ALA A 502 1.06 -9.03 8.61
N GLY A 503 2.35 -8.89 8.96
CA GLY A 503 2.85 -8.89 10.33
C GLY A 503 2.23 -7.83 11.23
N GLY A 504 1.75 -6.72 10.65
CA GLY A 504 1.01 -5.71 11.40
C GLY A 504 -0.33 -6.22 11.93
N VAL A 505 -1.03 -7.09 11.18
CA VAL A 505 -2.30 -7.67 11.63
C VAL A 505 -2.04 -8.69 12.74
N ALA A 506 -1.00 -9.51 12.61
CA ALA A 506 -0.60 -10.43 13.68
C ALA A 506 -0.13 -9.71 14.95
N LEU A 507 0.62 -8.62 14.81
CA LEU A 507 1.00 -7.73 15.91
C LEU A 507 -0.24 -7.19 16.64
N ALA A 508 -1.25 -6.71 15.90
CA ALA A 508 -2.52 -6.28 16.49
C ALA A 508 -3.25 -7.44 17.18
N ALA A 509 -3.38 -8.58 16.51
CA ALA A 509 -4.06 -9.77 17.01
C ALA A 509 -3.43 -10.33 18.30
N ALA A 510 -2.15 -10.07 18.54
CA ALA A 510 -1.49 -10.47 19.79
C ALA A 510 -1.98 -9.69 21.04
N CYS A 511 -2.59 -8.51 20.86
CA CYS A 511 -3.12 -7.73 21.99
C CYS A 511 -4.31 -8.41 22.67
N ASP A 512 -4.70 -7.96 23.87
CA ASP A 512 -5.92 -8.44 24.55
C ASP A 512 -7.18 -8.01 23.80
N VAL A 513 -7.17 -6.79 23.26
CA VAL A 513 -8.29 -6.17 22.55
C VAL A 513 -7.81 -5.48 21.28
N VAL A 514 -8.54 -5.64 20.18
CA VAL A 514 -8.32 -4.96 18.90
C VAL A 514 -9.53 -4.09 18.58
N LEU A 515 -9.31 -2.78 18.55
CA LEU A 515 -10.27 -1.77 18.09
C LEU A 515 -9.87 -1.35 16.69
N ALA A 516 -10.79 -1.35 15.73
CA ALA A 516 -10.52 -0.88 14.37
C ALA A 516 -11.46 0.24 13.97
N GLY A 517 -10.94 1.29 13.33
CA GLY A 517 -11.78 2.29 12.67
C GLY A 517 -12.63 1.64 11.57
N GLU A 518 -13.87 2.09 11.39
CA GLU A 518 -14.78 1.56 10.35
C GLU A 518 -14.22 1.63 8.92
N HIS A 519 -13.27 2.55 8.71
CA HIS A 519 -12.62 2.76 7.43
C HIS A 519 -11.35 1.93 7.19
N VAL A 520 -10.90 1.15 8.18
CA VAL A 520 -9.71 0.31 8.07
C VAL A 520 -9.92 -0.85 7.10
N VAL A 521 -8.88 -1.12 6.31
CA VAL A 521 -8.71 -2.35 5.54
C VAL A 521 -7.60 -3.19 6.16
N LEU A 522 -7.90 -4.46 6.43
CA LEU A 522 -6.95 -5.44 6.95
C LEU A 522 -6.51 -6.40 5.84
N ASN A 523 -5.23 -6.74 5.78
CA ASN A 523 -4.70 -7.79 4.90
C ASN A 523 -3.97 -8.82 5.78
N PRO A 524 -4.66 -9.83 6.35
CA PRO A 524 -4.14 -10.68 7.42
C PRO A 524 -3.14 -11.76 6.96
N ALA A 525 -2.70 -11.74 5.70
CA ALA A 525 -1.94 -12.81 5.07
C ALA A 525 -0.54 -12.36 4.60
N TYR A 526 0.37 -13.34 4.53
CA TYR A 526 1.77 -13.17 4.13
C TYR A 526 2.09 -13.89 2.81
N ARG A 527 1.29 -14.92 2.52
CA ARG A 527 1.56 -15.94 1.51
C ARG A 527 1.73 -15.37 0.10
N ALA A 528 0.99 -14.33 -0.25
CA ALA A 528 1.11 -13.64 -1.55
C ALA A 528 2.49 -12.99 -1.77
N LEU A 529 3.23 -12.67 -0.69
CA LEU A 529 4.60 -12.19 -0.74
C LEU A 529 5.63 -13.34 -0.67
N GLY A 530 5.16 -14.58 -0.54
CA GLY A 530 6.02 -15.77 -0.43
C GLY A 530 6.52 -16.04 0.99
N LEU A 531 5.84 -15.52 2.01
CA LEU A 531 6.24 -15.67 3.40
C LEU A 531 5.22 -16.50 4.19
N HIS A 532 5.71 -17.21 5.20
CA HIS A 532 4.89 -17.89 6.20
C HIS A 532 4.33 -16.93 7.28
N GLY A 533 5.14 -15.97 7.75
CA GLY A 533 4.84 -15.11 8.91
C GLY A 533 5.33 -15.73 10.24
N SER A 534 5.71 -14.91 11.23
CA SER A 534 6.27 -15.40 12.51
C SER A 534 5.92 -14.61 13.76
N GLU A 535 4.94 -13.72 13.67
CA GLU A 535 4.49 -12.86 14.75
C GLU A 535 3.51 -13.57 15.71
N PHE A 536 3.74 -14.84 16.03
CA PHE A 536 2.89 -15.70 16.88
C PHE A 536 1.45 -15.84 16.37
N HIS A 537 1.24 -15.66 15.06
CA HIS A 537 -0.07 -15.78 14.43
C HIS A 537 -0.66 -17.18 14.55
N SER A 538 0.19 -18.22 14.67
CA SER A 538 -0.23 -19.61 14.93
C SER A 538 -0.92 -19.80 16.28
N LEU A 539 -0.76 -18.86 17.22
CA LEU A 539 -1.49 -18.83 18.50
C LEU A 539 -2.64 -17.83 18.45
N SER A 540 -2.35 -16.59 18.03
CA SER A 540 -3.31 -15.50 18.14
C SER A 540 -4.48 -15.62 17.17
N TYR A 541 -4.26 -16.06 15.93
CA TYR A 541 -5.37 -16.19 14.97
C TYR A 541 -6.33 -17.33 15.36
N PRO A 542 -5.87 -18.58 15.62
CA PRO A 542 -6.78 -19.64 16.05
C PRO A 542 -7.48 -19.34 17.36
N GLY A 543 -6.79 -18.73 18.33
CA GLY A 543 -7.41 -18.34 19.60
C GLY A 543 -8.55 -17.32 19.43
N ARG A 544 -8.43 -16.42 18.45
CA ARG A 544 -9.41 -15.38 18.13
C ARG A 544 -10.58 -15.85 17.28
N CYS A 545 -10.29 -16.42 16.11
CA CYS A 545 -11.29 -16.72 15.09
C CYS A 545 -11.53 -18.22 14.85
N GLY A 546 -10.85 -19.09 15.61
CA GLY A 546 -10.85 -20.54 15.39
C GLY A 546 -9.86 -20.95 14.29
N ALA A 547 -9.44 -22.22 14.31
CA ALA A 547 -8.41 -22.74 13.42
C ALA A 547 -8.81 -22.68 11.92
N GLU A 548 -10.08 -22.95 11.60
CA GLU A 548 -10.59 -22.95 10.23
C GLU A 548 -10.60 -21.54 9.62
N SER A 549 -11.15 -20.57 10.35
CA SER A 549 -11.12 -19.16 9.93
C SER A 549 -9.69 -18.65 9.82
N ALA A 550 -8.82 -18.98 10.78
CA ALA A 550 -7.41 -18.59 10.73
C ALA A 550 -6.71 -19.13 9.46
N ALA A 551 -6.91 -20.41 9.14
CA ALA A 551 -6.37 -21.02 7.94
C ALA A 551 -6.92 -20.34 6.67
N THR A 552 -8.23 -20.05 6.63
CA THR A 552 -8.89 -19.37 5.51
C THR A 552 -8.34 -17.96 5.30
N LEU A 553 -8.14 -17.19 6.37
CA LEU A 553 -7.58 -15.84 6.31
C LEU A 553 -6.14 -15.85 5.78
N LEU A 554 -5.31 -16.78 6.24
CA LEU A 554 -3.92 -16.93 5.79
C LEU A 554 -3.81 -17.44 4.34
N ARG A 555 -4.79 -18.22 3.87
CA ARG A 555 -4.81 -18.82 2.53
C ARG A 555 -5.48 -17.96 1.46
N SER A 556 -6.56 -17.24 1.78
CA SER A 556 -7.34 -16.46 0.81
C SER A 556 -6.56 -15.28 0.24
N MET A 557 -5.70 -14.64 1.05
CA MET A 557 -4.87 -13.49 0.64
C MET A 557 -5.69 -12.33 0.04
N THR A 558 -6.93 -12.18 0.50
CA THR A 558 -7.86 -11.11 0.12
C THR A 558 -7.95 -10.06 1.23
N PRO A 559 -8.22 -8.79 0.88
CA PRO A 559 -8.46 -7.75 1.88
C PRO A 559 -9.73 -8.06 2.68
N LEU A 560 -9.78 -7.55 3.91
CA LEU A 560 -10.86 -7.72 4.87
C LEU A 560 -11.30 -6.36 5.39
N SER A 561 -12.60 -6.08 5.41
CA SER A 561 -13.10 -4.85 6.05
C SER A 561 -13.07 -4.97 7.58
N ALA A 562 -13.10 -3.84 8.29
CA ALA A 562 -13.21 -3.84 9.75
C ALA A 562 -14.44 -4.63 10.25
N ASP A 563 -15.58 -4.51 9.56
CA ASP A 563 -16.80 -5.26 9.87
C ASP A 563 -16.62 -6.76 9.68
N ASP A 564 -15.99 -7.18 8.58
CA ASP A 564 -15.77 -8.61 8.31
C ASP A 564 -14.77 -9.19 9.33
N ALA A 565 -13.75 -8.41 9.69
CA ALA A 565 -12.78 -8.77 10.73
C ALA A 565 -13.44 -8.92 12.11
N LEU A 566 -14.44 -8.09 12.43
CA LEU A 566 -15.26 -8.25 13.62
C LEU A 566 -16.10 -9.52 13.55
N ARG A 567 -16.77 -9.79 12.42
CA ARG A 567 -17.63 -10.98 12.26
C ARG A 567 -16.86 -12.29 12.39
N VAL A 568 -15.63 -12.36 11.89
CA VAL A 568 -14.78 -13.55 12.04
C VAL A 568 -14.10 -13.63 13.41
N GLY A 569 -14.14 -12.57 14.22
CA GLY A 569 -13.53 -12.53 15.56
C GLY A 569 -12.06 -12.11 15.61
N LEU A 570 -11.49 -11.60 14.51
CA LEU A 570 -10.12 -11.09 14.48
C LEU A 570 -10.01 -9.69 15.12
N VAL A 571 -11.09 -8.90 15.04
CA VAL A 571 -11.25 -7.58 15.67
C VAL A 571 -12.35 -7.67 16.73
N ASP A 572 -12.18 -6.95 17.86
CA ASP A 572 -13.12 -7.00 18.99
C ASP A 572 -14.19 -5.90 18.92
N ALA A 573 -13.88 -4.75 18.29
CA ALA A 573 -14.86 -3.71 18.03
C ALA A 573 -14.50 -2.85 16.82
N VAL A 574 -15.52 -2.40 16.10
CA VAL A 574 -15.40 -1.36 15.07
C VAL A 574 -15.82 -0.02 15.68
N VAL A 575 -14.99 0.99 15.51
CA VAL A 575 -15.19 2.35 16.04
C VAL A 575 -15.49 3.28 14.86
N PRO A 576 -16.64 3.98 14.87
CA PRO A 576 -16.98 4.92 13.80
C PRO A 576 -16.11 6.18 13.85
N GLY A 577 -16.03 6.87 12.71
CA GLY A 577 -15.32 8.13 12.56
C GLY A 577 -13.94 8.01 11.92
N TYR A 578 -13.28 9.15 11.80
CA TYR A 578 -11.94 9.30 11.22
C TYR A 578 -11.20 10.47 11.88
N GLY A 579 -9.88 10.55 11.68
CA GLY A 579 -9.07 11.65 12.22
C GLY A 579 -9.21 11.78 13.73
N ASP A 580 -9.32 13.01 14.22
CA ASP A 580 -9.42 13.28 15.66
C ASP A 580 -10.71 12.74 16.29
N MET A 581 -11.81 12.66 15.54
CA MET A 581 -13.05 12.04 16.02
C MET A 581 -12.84 10.57 16.36
N LEU A 582 -12.09 9.84 15.52
CA LEU A 582 -11.74 8.44 15.76
C LEU A 582 -10.81 8.32 16.97
N ASP A 583 -9.82 9.21 17.12
CA ASP A 583 -8.94 9.24 18.28
C ASP A 583 -9.73 9.43 19.58
N SER A 584 -10.67 10.38 19.61
CA SER A 584 -11.55 10.60 20.75
C SER A 584 -12.46 9.40 21.03
N ALA A 585 -13.05 8.80 20.00
CA ALA A 585 -13.93 7.64 20.14
C ALA A 585 -13.17 6.40 20.65
N ILE A 586 -11.92 6.20 20.22
CA ILE A 586 -11.04 5.14 20.73
C ILE A 586 -10.74 5.37 22.21
N ARG A 587 -10.35 6.59 22.61
CA ARG A 587 -10.08 6.92 24.02
C ARG A 587 -11.31 6.69 24.89
N GLN A 588 -12.47 7.16 24.47
CA GLN A 588 -13.75 6.90 25.16
C GLN A 588 -14.06 5.40 25.27
N ARG A 589 -13.77 4.62 24.22
CA ARG A 589 -13.95 3.16 24.23
C ARG A 589 -13.00 2.47 25.21
N VAL A 590 -11.73 2.88 25.24
CA VAL A 590 -10.72 2.38 26.20
C VAL A 590 -11.15 2.74 27.62
N ASP A 591 -11.55 3.99 27.86
CA ASP A 591 -12.00 4.44 29.17
C ASP A 591 -13.21 3.65 29.65
N ALA A 592 -14.21 3.45 28.77
CA ALA A 592 -15.39 2.65 29.10
C ALA A 592 -15.04 1.18 29.37
N MET A 593 -14.08 0.62 28.66
CA MET A 593 -13.62 -0.76 28.83
C MET A 593 -12.87 -0.97 30.16
N LEU A 594 -12.14 0.04 30.64
CA LEU A 594 -11.34 -0.02 31.87
C LEU A 594 -12.09 0.46 33.12
N ALA A 595 -13.27 1.07 32.97
CA ALA A 595 -14.03 1.61 34.09
C ALA A 595 -14.61 0.50 35.01
N PRO A 596 -14.52 0.64 36.34
CA PRO A 596 -15.17 -0.27 37.28
C PRO A 596 -16.70 -0.23 37.09
N ASN A 597 -17.34 -1.38 36.87
CA ASN A 597 -18.80 -1.53 36.71
C ASN A 597 -19.43 -0.93 35.43
N SER A 598 -18.66 -0.68 34.37
CA SER A 598 -19.23 -0.17 33.11
C SER A 598 -20.07 -1.23 32.38
N TRP A 599 -21.36 -0.95 32.18
CA TRP A 599 -22.22 -1.70 31.25
C TRP A 599 -22.06 -1.12 29.84
N PRO A 600 -21.86 -1.91 28.77
CA PRO A 600 -22.02 -3.37 28.65
C PRO A 600 -20.73 -4.18 28.89
N PHE A 601 -19.62 -3.53 29.26
CA PHE A 601 -18.30 -4.17 29.36
C PHE A 601 -18.06 -4.99 30.64
N ARG A 602 -19.01 -4.96 31.58
CA ARG A 602 -19.03 -5.75 32.82
C ARG A 602 -18.81 -7.26 32.59
N ASN A 603 -19.09 -7.75 31.38
CA ASN A 603 -18.90 -9.13 30.94
C ASN A 603 -17.86 -9.31 29.80
N MET A 604 -17.19 -8.25 29.33
CA MET A 604 -16.07 -8.43 28.39
C MET A 604 -14.89 -9.02 29.16
N SER A 605 -14.65 -10.32 29.00
CA SER A 605 -13.37 -10.88 29.39
C SER A 605 -12.29 -10.33 28.48
N LEU A 606 -11.58 -9.30 28.92
CA LEU A 606 -10.38 -8.80 28.23
C LEU A 606 -9.47 -9.97 27.88
N GLY A 607 -8.99 -10.02 26.65
CA GLY A 607 -8.22 -11.17 26.17
C GLY A 607 -9.02 -12.47 26.13
N ARG A 608 -10.34 -12.44 25.84
CA ARG A 608 -11.21 -13.64 25.76
C ARG A 608 -10.57 -14.76 24.95
N TRP A 609 -9.99 -14.39 23.81
CA TRP A 609 -9.32 -15.30 22.89
C TRP A 609 -8.17 -16.07 23.53
N LYS A 610 -7.50 -15.49 24.53
CA LYS A 610 -6.37 -16.10 25.25
C LYS A 610 -6.79 -17.35 26.02
N ARG A 611 -8.08 -17.48 26.39
CA ARG A 611 -8.61 -18.71 27.02
C ARG A 611 -8.63 -19.90 26.06
N ASN A 612 -8.58 -19.64 24.76
CA ASN A 612 -8.56 -20.65 23.71
C ASN A 612 -7.14 -20.97 23.21
N ALA A 613 -6.09 -20.42 23.85
CA ALA A 613 -4.71 -20.58 23.45
C ALA A 613 -3.79 -20.87 24.65
N ASP A 614 -2.82 -21.77 24.47
CA ASP A 614 -1.73 -21.94 25.43
C ASP A 614 -0.70 -20.82 25.22
N LEU A 615 -0.66 -19.87 26.16
CA LEU A 615 0.28 -18.75 26.17
C LEU A 615 1.36 -18.91 27.25
N SER A 616 1.59 -20.14 27.73
CA SER A 616 2.72 -20.42 28.62
C SER A 616 4.05 -20.07 27.95
N ALA A 617 5.09 -19.77 28.74
CA ALA A 617 6.41 -19.47 28.21
C ALA A 617 6.94 -20.58 27.27
N GLY A 618 6.63 -21.85 27.58
CA GLY A 618 6.98 -22.99 26.74
C GLY A 618 6.21 -23.00 25.41
N ALA A 619 4.93 -22.64 25.40
CA ALA A 619 4.14 -22.54 24.18
C ALA A 619 4.57 -21.40 23.28
N LEU A 620 4.83 -20.22 23.86
CA LEU A 620 5.39 -19.08 23.13
C LEU A 620 6.74 -19.46 22.49
N ALA A 621 7.64 -20.09 23.24
CA ALA A 621 8.93 -20.55 22.70
C ALA A 621 8.75 -21.55 21.54
N ARG A 622 7.83 -22.52 21.65
CA ARG A 622 7.53 -23.47 20.58
C ARG A 622 6.93 -22.81 19.35
N ALA A 623 5.99 -21.89 19.52
CA ALA A 623 5.37 -21.15 18.42
C ALA A 623 6.42 -20.33 17.66
N ARG A 624 7.22 -19.52 18.38
CA ARG A 624 8.33 -18.75 17.80
C ARG A 624 9.31 -19.64 17.05
N ALA A 625 9.74 -20.76 17.64
CA ALA A 625 10.68 -21.68 16.99
C ALA A 625 10.09 -22.30 15.71
N THR A 626 8.82 -22.71 15.75
CA THR A 626 8.13 -23.35 14.62
C THR A 626 7.94 -22.38 13.47
N GLU A 627 7.45 -21.18 13.76
CA GLU A 627 7.23 -20.16 12.74
C GLU A 627 8.57 -19.64 12.16
N LEU A 628 9.60 -19.43 12.99
CA LEU A 628 10.92 -19.04 12.51
C LEU A 628 11.60 -20.15 11.69
N ALA A 629 11.34 -21.44 11.97
CA ALA A 629 11.82 -22.52 11.13
C ALA A 629 11.21 -22.43 9.71
N GLN A 630 9.92 -22.08 9.60
CA GLN A 630 9.30 -21.81 8.30
C GLN A 630 9.89 -20.56 7.64
N MET A 631 10.05 -19.46 8.37
CA MET A 631 10.66 -18.24 7.82
C MET A 631 12.11 -18.47 7.34
N SER A 632 12.90 -19.28 8.05
CA SER A 632 14.25 -19.66 7.63
C SER A 632 14.27 -20.35 6.26
N MET A 633 13.32 -21.27 6.03
CA MET A 633 13.18 -21.90 4.71
C MET A 633 12.78 -20.88 3.63
N ASP A 634 11.96 -19.88 3.95
CA ASP A 634 11.58 -18.79 3.03
C ASP A 634 12.74 -17.85 2.69
N PHE A 635 13.81 -17.86 3.49
CA PHE A 635 14.97 -16.98 3.29
C PHE A 635 16.16 -17.70 2.67
N TRP A 636 16.38 -19.00 2.96
CA TRP A 636 17.63 -19.67 2.56
C TRP A 636 17.48 -21.00 1.85
N SER A 637 16.33 -21.67 1.92
CA SER A 637 16.15 -22.96 1.23
C SER A 637 15.85 -22.78 -0.25
N ALA A 638 15.67 -23.87 -0.99
CA ALA A 638 15.22 -23.81 -2.39
C ALA A 638 13.89 -23.04 -2.56
N ARG A 639 13.00 -23.07 -1.55
CA ARG A 639 11.74 -22.33 -1.61
C ARG A 639 11.90 -20.82 -1.45
N SER A 640 13.08 -20.31 -1.09
CA SER A 640 13.31 -18.86 -0.90
C SER A 640 13.09 -18.03 -2.16
N GLN A 641 13.16 -18.67 -3.34
CA GLN A 641 12.77 -18.07 -4.63
C GLN A 641 11.38 -17.42 -4.53
N ARG A 642 10.45 -18.04 -3.80
CA ARG A 642 9.07 -17.55 -3.66
C ARG A 642 8.98 -16.17 -3.01
N TYR A 643 9.92 -15.85 -2.11
CA TYR A 643 9.98 -14.59 -1.38
C TYR A 643 10.87 -13.57 -2.07
N HIS A 644 12.11 -13.92 -2.43
CA HIS A 644 13.09 -12.94 -2.91
C HIS A 644 12.68 -12.28 -4.23
N GLU A 645 12.14 -13.05 -5.18
CA GLU A 645 11.66 -12.52 -6.45
C GLU A 645 10.47 -11.57 -6.23
N ARG A 646 9.52 -11.96 -5.37
CA ARG A 646 8.32 -11.16 -5.06
C ARG A 646 8.65 -9.89 -4.27
N ARG A 647 9.53 -9.97 -3.27
CA ARG A 647 10.04 -8.79 -2.55
C ARG A 647 10.68 -7.81 -3.51
N ARG A 648 11.61 -8.29 -4.34
CA ARG A 648 12.30 -7.45 -5.33
C ARG A 648 11.28 -6.80 -6.27
N ALA A 649 10.39 -7.57 -6.88
CA ALA A 649 9.34 -7.03 -7.76
C ALA A 649 8.48 -5.96 -7.07
N PHE A 650 8.08 -6.19 -5.81
CA PHE A 650 7.27 -5.25 -5.03
C PHE A 650 8.00 -3.93 -4.70
N VAL A 651 9.27 -4.03 -4.26
CA VAL A 651 10.10 -2.86 -3.90
C VAL A 651 10.48 -2.08 -5.15
N ARG A 652 10.90 -2.79 -6.20
CA ARG A 652 11.40 -2.26 -7.47
C ARG A 652 10.30 -1.80 -8.43
N LYS A 653 9.03 -1.97 -8.05
CA LYS A 653 7.84 -1.56 -8.81
C LYS A 653 7.78 -2.23 -10.18
N ALA A 654 8.14 -3.51 -10.24
CA ALA A 654 8.00 -4.32 -11.45
C ALA A 654 6.52 -4.43 -11.83
N LYS A 655 6.25 -4.39 -13.15
CA LYS A 655 4.89 -4.61 -13.67
C LYS A 655 4.51 -6.08 -13.47
N PRO A 656 3.32 -6.38 -12.95
CA PRO A 656 2.88 -7.75 -12.74
C PRO A 656 2.55 -8.37 -14.10
N PRO A 657 2.81 -9.68 -14.28
CA PRO A 657 2.59 -10.34 -15.56
C PRO A 657 1.09 -10.53 -15.87
N ALA A 658 0.26 -10.62 -14.84
CA ALA A 658 -1.19 -10.80 -14.94
C ALA A 658 -1.88 -10.30 -13.67
N THR A 659 -3.20 -10.14 -13.72
CA THR A 659 -4.03 -10.01 -12.53
C THR A 659 -4.08 -11.35 -11.79
N PRO A 660 -3.81 -11.40 -10.47
CA PRO A 660 -4.01 -12.64 -9.70
C PRO A 660 -5.46 -13.12 -9.77
N LEU A 661 -5.65 -14.43 -9.94
CA LEU A 661 -6.97 -15.05 -10.13
C LEU A 661 -7.89 -14.89 -8.93
N ARG A 662 -7.33 -14.79 -7.72
CA ARG A 662 -8.11 -14.46 -6.51
C ARG A 662 -8.86 -13.11 -6.60
N PHE A 663 -8.41 -12.21 -7.48
CA PHE A 663 -9.10 -10.93 -7.75
C PHE A 663 -9.83 -10.95 -9.10
N ALA A 664 -9.23 -11.56 -10.12
CA ALA A 664 -9.82 -11.74 -11.45
C ALA A 664 -10.76 -12.95 -11.50
N THR A 665 -11.84 -12.89 -10.72
CA THR A 665 -12.84 -13.98 -10.63
C THR A 665 -13.47 -14.34 -11.98
N HIS A 666 -13.54 -13.40 -12.93
CA HIS A 666 -13.99 -13.64 -14.31
C HIS A 666 -13.02 -14.49 -15.16
N ARG A 667 -11.77 -14.68 -14.70
CA ARG A 667 -10.75 -15.56 -15.31
C ARG A 667 -10.56 -16.86 -14.52
N ARG A 668 -11.23 -16.99 -13.37
CA ARG A 668 -11.14 -18.16 -12.51
C ARG A 668 -11.98 -19.29 -13.10
N GLY A 669 -11.37 -20.46 -13.24
CA GLY A 669 -12.03 -21.73 -13.58
C GLY A 669 -11.96 -22.68 -12.37
N GLN A 670 -12.76 -23.76 -12.35
CA GLN A 670 -12.90 -24.65 -11.17
C GLN A 670 -11.55 -25.17 -10.66
N SER A 671 -10.60 -25.41 -11.56
CA SER A 671 -9.29 -26.02 -11.26
C SER A 671 -8.11 -25.05 -11.42
N ARG A 672 -8.36 -23.76 -11.72
CA ARG A 672 -7.30 -22.79 -11.97
C ARG A 672 -6.96 -22.01 -10.69
N LEU A 673 -5.74 -22.18 -10.21
CA LEU A 673 -5.22 -21.57 -9.00
C LEU A 673 -4.03 -20.65 -9.32
N ASP A 674 -3.87 -19.58 -8.54
CA ASP A 674 -2.63 -18.83 -8.49
C ASP A 674 -1.52 -19.73 -7.94
N GLN A 675 -0.25 -19.45 -8.29
CA GLN A 675 0.89 -20.26 -7.82
C GLN A 675 0.89 -20.40 -6.29
N GLU A 676 0.62 -19.30 -5.60
CA GLU A 676 0.55 -19.23 -4.14
C GLU A 676 -0.63 -19.99 -3.54
N GLU A 677 -1.67 -20.37 -4.28
CA GLU A 677 -2.79 -21.12 -3.71
C GLU A 677 -2.48 -22.62 -3.55
N HIS A 678 -1.54 -23.16 -4.33
CA HIS A 678 -1.15 -24.57 -4.26
C HIS A 678 -0.38 -24.92 -2.97
N ASP A 679 -0.57 -26.15 -2.46
CA ASP A 679 0.16 -26.66 -1.29
C ASP A 679 1.66 -26.85 -1.55
N CYS A 680 2.01 -27.23 -2.79
CA CYS A 680 3.42 -27.35 -3.19
C CYS A 680 4.19 -26.04 -3.08
N PHE A 681 3.50 -24.90 -2.97
CA PHE A 681 4.11 -23.60 -2.74
C PHE A 681 4.85 -23.52 -1.39
N ASP A 682 4.58 -24.42 -0.44
CA ASP A 682 5.31 -24.54 0.83
C ASP A 682 6.45 -25.57 0.81
N SER A 683 6.52 -26.43 -0.21
CA SER A 683 7.50 -27.54 -0.29
C SER A 683 8.87 -27.06 -0.78
N VAL A 684 9.92 -27.39 -0.01
CA VAL A 684 11.31 -27.13 -0.42
C VAL A 684 11.71 -28.01 -1.59
N GLU A 685 11.26 -29.26 -1.59
CA GLU A 685 11.54 -30.28 -2.59
C GLU A 685 10.99 -29.86 -3.96
N TRP A 686 9.74 -29.39 -4.01
CA TRP A 686 9.11 -28.91 -5.24
C TRP A 686 9.91 -27.76 -5.87
N PHE A 687 10.35 -26.78 -5.07
CA PHE A 687 11.19 -25.70 -5.57
C PHE A 687 12.58 -26.19 -6.00
N ALA A 688 13.18 -27.13 -5.27
CA ALA A 688 14.47 -27.73 -5.66
C ALA A 688 14.38 -28.43 -7.03
N GLU A 689 13.32 -29.20 -7.26
CA GLU A 689 13.04 -29.85 -8.54
C GLU A 689 12.78 -28.83 -9.66
N LYS A 690 11.98 -27.80 -9.37
CA LYS A 690 11.70 -26.70 -10.31
C LYS A 690 12.99 -26.01 -10.74
N SER A 691 13.87 -25.65 -9.81
CA SER A 691 15.17 -25.02 -10.10
C SER A 691 16.09 -25.93 -10.92
N ARG A 692 16.14 -27.24 -10.61
CA ARG A 692 16.91 -28.22 -11.41
C ARG A 692 16.37 -28.31 -12.85
N ALA A 693 15.06 -28.33 -13.03
CA ALA A 693 14.42 -28.38 -14.35
C ALA A 693 14.67 -27.09 -15.17
N GLU A 694 14.64 -25.93 -14.53
CA GLU A 694 14.98 -24.64 -15.14
C GLU A 694 16.47 -24.57 -15.55
N ALA A 695 17.38 -25.01 -14.67
CA ALA A 695 18.81 -25.07 -14.97
C ALA A 695 19.10 -26.01 -16.15
N LYS A 696 18.45 -27.19 -16.20
CA LYS A 696 18.56 -28.13 -17.31
C LYS A 696 18.07 -27.50 -18.62
N ARG A 697 16.90 -26.84 -18.61
CA ARG A 697 16.37 -26.14 -19.80
C ARG A 697 17.31 -25.05 -20.29
N ARG A 698 17.87 -24.23 -19.39
CA ARG A 698 18.83 -23.18 -19.73
C ARG A 698 20.10 -23.75 -20.36
N LEU A 699 20.66 -24.81 -19.78
CA LEU A 699 21.85 -25.47 -20.30
C LEU A 699 21.57 -26.07 -21.69
N CYS A 700 20.45 -26.76 -21.87
CA CYS A 700 20.05 -27.28 -23.19
C CYS A 700 19.87 -26.16 -24.23
N GLY A 701 19.30 -25.01 -23.83
CA GLY A 701 19.16 -23.84 -24.70
C GLY A 701 20.51 -23.24 -25.10
N GLN A 702 21.44 -23.10 -24.15
CA GLN A 702 22.81 -22.63 -24.42
C GLN A 702 23.57 -23.58 -25.34
N ILE A 703 23.47 -24.89 -25.12
CA ILE A 703 24.06 -25.91 -25.99
C ILE A 703 23.46 -25.80 -27.40
N SER A 704 22.14 -25.66 -27.52
CA SER A 704 21.48 -25.52 -28.82
C SER A 704 21.94 -24.26 -29.56
N GLN A 705 22.04 -23.13 -28.86
CA GLN A 705 22.55 -21.87 -29.43
C GLN A 705 24.01 -22.01 -29.90
N LEU A 706 24.87 -22.64 -29.10
CA LEU A 706 26.26 -22.89 -29.49
C LEU A 706 26.36 -23.83 -30.71
N LEU A 707 25.50 -24.85 -30.79
CA LEU A 707 25.43 -25.74 -31.94
C LEU A 707 24.93 -25.03 -33.20
N ASP A 708 23.96 -24.12 -33.07
CA ASP A 708 23.47 -23.29 -34.17
C ASP A 708 24.55 -22.32 -34.66
N GLU A 709 25.27 -21.65 -33.76
CA GLU A 709 26.41 -20.77 -34.07
C GLU A 709 27.56 -21.54 -34.75
N PHE A 710 27.86 -22.76 -34.28
CA PHE A 710 28.86 -23.63 -34.89
C PHE A 710 28.45 -24.16 -36.27
N SER A 711 27.15 -24.38 -36.49
CA SER A 711 26.61 -24.82 -37.78
C SER A 711 26.59 -23.69 -38.81
N GLN A 712 26.29 -22.45 -38.37
CA GLN A 712 26.34 -21.26 -39.22
C GLN A 712 27.77 -20.91 -39.64
N THR A 713 28.75 -21.03 -38.74
CA THR A 713 30.19 -20.82 -39.06
C THR A 713 30.75 -21.86 -40.02
N LYS A 714 30.25 -23.10 -40.02
CA LYS A 714 30.60 -24.11 -41.04
C LYS A 714 29.99 -23.85 -42.42
N SER A 715 28.89 -23.08 -42.50
CA SER A 715 28.24 -22.76 -43.79
C SER A 715 28.91 -21.63 -44.56
N SER A 716 29.77 -20.82 -43.90
CA SER A 716 30.52 -19.72 -44.54
C SER A 716 31.91 -20.12 -45.08
N ASP A 717 32.39 -21.32 -44.79
CA ASP A 717 33.65 -21.86 -45.33
C ASP A 717 33.38 -23.13 -46.16
N SER A 718 33.05 -22.92 -47.44
CA SER A 718 33.10 -24.01 -48.44
C SER A 718 34.44 -23.98 -49.19
N PRO A 719 35.36 -24.94 -48.99
CA PRO A 719 36.38 -25.22 -49.98
C PRO A 719 35.79 -26.07 -51.11
N ARG A 720 36.15 -25.75 -52.36
CA ARG A 720 35.82 -26.50 -53.58
C ARG A 720 36.25 -27.97 -53.47
N PRO A 721 35.52 -28.92 -54.09
CA PRO A 721 35.76 -30.34 -53.89
C PRO A 721 36.92 -30.85 -54.76
N LEU A 722 37.77 -31.71 -54.18
CA LEU A 722 38.62 -32.64 -54.92
C LEU A 722 38.04 -34.05 -54.73
N LEU A 723 37.69 -34.68 -55.85
CA LEU A 723 37.20 -36.06 -55.95
C LEU A 723 38.21 -37.08 -55.41
N VAL A 724 37.74 -38.05 -54.62
CA VAL A 724 38.06 -39.49 -54.78
C VAL A 724 36.85 -40.32 -54.29
N ALA A 725 36.49 -41.35 -55.05
CA ALA A 725 35.33 -42.23 -54.84
C ALA A 725 35.65 -43.45 -53.95
N ALA A 726 34.66 -43.93 -53.18
CA ALA A 726 34.36 -45.37 -52.98
C ALA A 726 33.05 -45.61 -52.18
N SER A 727 32.16 -46.38 -52.84
CA SER A 727 31.02 -47.26 -52.45
C SER A 727 30.31 -47.24 -51.08
N GLU A 728 28.98 -47.09 -51.19
CA GLU A 728 27.87 -47.94 -50.67
C GLU A 728 27.62 -48.18 -49.17
N ALA A 729 26.51 -47.62 -48.64
CA ALA A 729 25.31 -48.34 -48.17
C ALA A 729 24.22 -47.37 -47.58
N PRO A 730 22.89 -47.66 -47.68
CA PRO A 730 21.79 -46.73 -47.32
C PRO A 730 20.99 -47.20 -46.07
N PRO A 731 19.79 -46.63 -45.77
CA PRO A 731 19.46 -45.26 -45.34
C PRO A 731 18.71 -45.28 -43.98
N LEU A 732 18.36 -44.13 -43.37
CA LEU A 732 17.16 -44.03 -42.52
C LEU A 732 16.70 -42.57 -42.37
N SER A 733 15.46 -42.33 -42.77
CA SER A 733 14.76 -41.04 -42.83
C SER A 733 14.05 -40.70 -41.52
N VAL A 734 14.09 -39.44 -41.08
CA VAL A 734 13.02 -38.85 -40.26
C VAL A 734 12.76 -37.41 -40.71
N ARG A 735 11.48 -37.12 -41.00
CA ARG A 735 10.92 -35.84 -41.45
C ARG A 735 10.90 -34.78 -40.34
N VAL A 736 11.17 -33.53 -40.70
CA VAL A 736 10.86 -32.31 -39.92
C VAL A 736 9.82 -31.50 -40.70
N PRO A 737 8.72 -31.01 -40.09
CA PRO A 737 7.89 -29.98 -40.70
C PRO A 737 8.19 -28.58 -40.13
N GLY A 738 8.56 -27.67 -41.05
CA GLY A 738 8.09 -26.28 -41.19
C GLY A 738 8.25 -25.28 -40.03
N ARG A 739 9.20 -24.36 -40.17
CA ARG A 739 9.16 -23.01 -39.56
C ARG A 739 8.56 -22.04 -40.59
N ASP A 740 7.52 -21.31 -40.20
CA ASP A 740 7.09 -20.08 -40.88
C ASP A 740 7.67 -18.88 -40.13
N GLU A 741 8.45 -18.08 -40.83
CA GLU A 741 8.96 -16.77 -40.40
C GLU A 741 8.04 -15.67 -40.93
N SER A 742 7.53 -14.81 -40.04
CA SER A 742 7.23 -13.42 -40.38
C SER A 742 7.52 -12.54 -39.16
N VAL A 743 8.65 -11.85 -39.22
CA VAL A 743 9.03 -10.81 -38.25
C VAL A 743 8.72 -9.47 -38.88
N ASP A 744 7.65 -8.84 -38.42
CA ASP A 744 7.31 -7.48 -38.81
C ASP A 744 8.04 -6.48 -37.90
N ARG A 745 8.84 -5.61 -38.51
CA ARG A 745 9.54 -4.51 -37.85
C ARG A 745 8.65 -3.28 -37.94
N THR A 746 8.04 -2.85 -36.83
CA THR A 746 7.43 -1.52 -36.75
C THR A 746 8.11 -0.62 -35.74
N ALA A 747 8.44 0.56 -36.25
CA ALA A 747 9.22 1.62 -35.66
C ALA A 747 8.62 2.22 -34.38
N SER A 748 9.55 2.72 -33.58
CA SER A 748 9.37 3.59 -32.42
C SER A 748 8.60 4.87 -32.74
N SER A 749 7.58 5.19 -31.94
CA SER A 749 7.22 6.58 -31.64
C SER A 749 6.57 6.70 -30.25
N GLY A 750 7.10 7.62 -29.44
CA GLY A 750 6.34 8.36 -28.41
C GLY A 750 5.90 7.65 -27.13
N LEU A 751 6.79 7.01 -26.36
CA LEU A 751 6.46 6.58 -24.99
C LEU A 751 6.80 7.69 -23.97
N LEU A 752 5.77 8.37 -23.48
CA LEU A 752 5.82 9.20 -22.27
C LEU A 752 5.86 8.28 -21.03
N PHE A 753 7.02 8.18 -20.38
CA PHE A 753 7.20 7.65 -19.01
C PHE A 753 7.71 8.80 -18.13
N PRO A 754 7.27 8.96 -16.86
CA PRO A 754 7.71 8.05 -15.79
C PRO A 754 6.74 7.79 -14.60
N CYS A 755 7.07 6.72 -13.86
CA CYS A 755 6.67 6.36 -12.49
C CYS A 755 5.34 5.60 -12.27
N TYR A 756 5.47 4.27 -12.15
CA TYR A 756 4.40 3.31 -11.84
C TYR A 756 4.38 2.97 -10.33
N TYR A 757 3.14 2.84 -9.79
CA TYR A 757 2.68 2.54 -8.42
C TYR A 757 2.52 3.69 -7.42
N THR A 758 1.27 4.15 -7.28
CA THR A 758 0.69 5.00 -6.22
C THR A 758 -0.73 4.47 -5.95
N LEU A 759 -1.25 4.32 -4.74
CA LEU A 759 -1.06 5.17 -3.57
C LEU A 759 -0.63 4.45 -2.32
#